data_AF-A0A7R8ZSP6-F1
#
_entry.id   AF-A0A7R8ZSP6-F1
#
_cell.length_a   1.000
_cell.length_b   1.000
_cell.length_c   1.000
_cell.angle_alpha   90.00
_cell.angle_beta   90.00
_cell.angle_gamma   90.00
#
_symmetry.space_group_name_H-M   'P 1'
#
loop_
_entity.id
_entity.type
_entity.pdbx_description
1 polymer ?
#
loop_
_entity_poly.entity_id
_entity_poly.type
_entity_poly.pdbx_seq_one_letter_code
_entity_poly.pdbx_strand_id
1 'polypeptide(L)'
;MSDSNLAPTEQVFLSYSRTNLDTAIAMRSALEQAGISTFRDEDSIRVGDNWMNRLQTTLQDCSAFVLLIGRDGVQRWVMAETQIAMIRHFSPHDAAQRLAIFPVLLPDGDVHSLPPFLSLFQIQRWQPGEPLPEDFLDAIRKQETLPDNHIRFEGCPFLGLSAFQREHAGLFFGRRQETFEALGMLGAQQAANPEQIHQDGQYNRWLQIEGNSGAGKSSLVNAGMLPLVEQGALWSRTGFEQWKIIGPLMPGEHPLRQLAEAVEHALVPEAAARDSGQRYRSFQNDEQALVMRLRDFNASDTAFLLVVDQFEELFTFAEKTEKLQFDLQLYHALRDKDCPLFLVNTVRIDFLEGFEQLPLLSELYNRHCKRYLLKTISQSGLREVIEQPAQLAGLDVSQVTTAILQDAREEPGALPLVENALRVLWEERRGEVLSGQLYEDKGGIAGLLEEQADALLRRLDSELNGRADALELLLALTRVNDEGRHTRRRLALGEARLAAGGKKADAARGQQIIEYLSGHSANSHGQRQHNGTLRLVSVVNDDGREGGDAGKGATVDLIHETLIRPKGKDKATGKLVGYWKTLYSYIEANRDRGFYRDQLQRQAEDWGQRKGLGRWRKLAGWGELRAYRKLRPDKGSVEARFLRRSRVVGWLKGGALALVVAFVGESYWWTLQHDMPPSYMLTQQQFRLMEWGLLGEDLPIMVEIALPEGQIRVGEYDNAVGEAVNRQLQAQGLAAAINIGYPATVAMLDKPYALGKYEVTYQQYDYYVWTQRYHNAHPDFPAGPPNEKVRGDRAVVNVSWNDANGYLDWLSNKTGAVYRLPTETEWEWAARGGTETGYWWGDEVGENKANCLNCGSEWDNKRVAPVGSFAANPFGLHDTAGNVWEWTCSEWQADFSGAETECQAPDTTGSRVLRGGSWSINSVFARASARSGIDTDDRSPGLGFRVLRASRTP
;
A
#
# COMPACT_ATOMS: atom_id res chain seq x y z
N MET A 1 11.32 57.19 -35.36
CA MET A 1 10.37 58.31 -35.56
C MET A 1 9.25 57.84 -36.47
N SER A 2 8.16 57.42 -35.86
CA SER A 2 6.78 57.59 -36.34
C SER A 2 5.88 57.21 -35.17
N ASP A 3 5.77 58.14 -34.22
CA ASP A 3 4.71 58.11 -33.22
C ASP A 3 3.39 58.29 -33.96
N SER A 4 2.52 57.28 -33.90
CA SER A 4 1.10 57.42 -34.18
C SER A 4 0.33 57.14 -32.89
N ASN A 5 0.42 58.07 -31.94
CA ASN A 5 -0.65 58.32 -30.97
C ASN A 5 -1.82 58.93 -31.74
N LEU A 6 -2.63 58.10 -32.39
CA LEU A 6 -3.95 58.50 -32.88
C LEU A 6 -4.92 58.20 -31.74
N ALA A 7 -5.56 59.25 -31.20
CA ALA A 7 -6.77 59.08 -30.42
C ALA A 7 -7.80 58.32 -31.29
N PRO A 8 -8.59 57.38 -30.73
CA PRO A 8 -9.63 56.71 -31.50
C PRO A 8 -10.56 57.77 -32.09
N THR A 9 -10.87 57.65 -33.39
CA THR A 9 -11.89 58.47 -34.02
C THR A 9 -13.22 58.33 -33.26
N GLU A 10 -14.01 59.41 -33.16
CA GLU A 10 -15.34 59.44 -32.52
C GLU A 10 -16.40 58.64 -33.33
N GLN A 11 -16.08 57.40 -33.69
CA GLN A 11 -16.90 56.51 -34.50
C GLN A 11 -17.46 55.36 -33.65
N VAL A 12 -18.75 55.10 -33.84
CA VAL A 12 -19.46 53.95 -33.24
C VAL A 12 -19.45 52.78 -34.22
N PHE A 13 -19.03 51.61 -33.76
CA PHE A 13 -19.20 50.37 -34.51
C PHE A 13 -20.59 49.79 -34.25
N LEU A 14 -21.36 49.54 -35.31
CA LEU A 14 -22.70 48.94 -35.22
C LEU A 14 -22.66 47.47 -35.64
N SER A 15 -22.87 46.56 -34.68
CA SER A 15 -22.91 45.11 -34.89
C SER A 15 -24.37 44.60 -34.93
N TYR A 16 -24.72 43.81 -35.94
CA TYR A 16 -26.09 43.34 -36.17
C TYR A 16 -26.11 42.05 -37.01
N SER A 17 -27.18 41.25 -36.88
CA SER A 17 -27.42 40.12 -37.78
C SER A 17 -27.99 40.58 -39.12
N ARG A 18 -27.76 39.83 -40.21
CA ARG A 18 -28.35 40.15 -41.54
C ARG A 18 -29.88 40.26 -41.52
N THR A 19 -30.54 39.52 -40.63
CA THR A 19 -31.99 39.56 -40.44
C THR A 19 -32.48 40.88 -39.83
N ASN A 20 -31.57 41.66 -39.22
CA ASN A 20 -31.84 42.95 -38.59
C ASN A 20 -31.33 44.15 -39.42
N LEU A 21 -31.00 43.95 -40.70
CA LEU A 21 -30.40 45.00 -41.56
C LEU A 21 -31.25 46.28 -41.62
N ASP A 22 -32.56 46.15 -41.82
CA ASP A 22 -33.47 47.30 -41.89
C ASP A 22 -33.46 48.11 -40.58
N THR A 23 -33.43 47.42 -39.44
CA THR A 23 -33.33 48.02 -38.10
C THR A 23 -31.96 48.67 -37.87
N ALA A 24 -30.88 48.08 -38.37
CA ALA A 24 -29.55 48.66 -38.30
C ALA A 24 -29.42 49.96 -39.12
N ILE A 25 -30.05 50.02 -40.31
CA ILE A 25 -30.15 51.24 -41.11
C ILE A 25 -30.89 52.35 -40.33
N ALA A 26 -31.97 51.99 -39.64
CA ALA A 26 -32.72 52.94 -38.81
C ALA A 26 -31.91 53.44 -37.60
N MET A 27 -31.22 52.54 -36.87
CA MET A 27 -30.37 52.90 -35.73
C MET A 27 -29.26 53.88 -36.14
N ARG A 28 -28.57 53.57 -37.25
CA ARG A 28 -27.55 54.45 -37.83
C ARG A 28 -28.10 55.82 -38.16
N SER A 29 -29.24 55.90 -38.83
CA SER A 29 -29.87 57.18 -39.17
C SER A 29 -30.20 58.00 -37.92
N ALA A 30 -30.64 57.35 -36.84
CA ALA A 30 -30.93 58.00 -35.56
C ALA A 30 -29.65 58.50 -34.86
N LEU A 31 -28.56 57.72 -34.86
CA LEU A 31 -27.26 58.12 -34.32
C LEU A 31 -26.64 59.29 -35.11
N GLU A 32 -26.70 59.25 -36.44
CA GLU A 32 -26.19 60.31 -37.31
C GLU A 32 -26.98 61.62 -37.14
N GLN A 33 -28.31 61.54 -36.99
CA GLN A 33 -29.15 62.71 -36.65
C GLN A 33 -28.80 63.32 -35.29
N ALA A 34 -28.33 62.50 -34.34
CA ALA A 34 -27.85 62.93 -33.03
C ALA A 34 -26.39 63.44 -33.03
N GLY A 35 -25.75 63.53 -34.21
CA GLY A 35 -24.38 64.00 -34.39
C GLY A 35 -23.30 62.96 -34.10
N ILE A 36 -23.64 61.68 -34.02
CA ILE A 36 -22.71 60.59 -33.72
C ILE A 36 -22.39 59.84 -35.01
N SER A 37 -21.10 59.77 -35.36
CA SER A 37 -20.67 59.08 -36.59
C SER A 37 -20.63 57.56 -36.40
N THR A 38 -21.11 56.80 -37.38
CA THR A 38 -21.12 55.33 -37.34
C THR A 38 -20.22 54.73 -38.43
N PHE A 39 -19.45 53.71 -38.09
CA PHE A 39 -18.64 52.96 -39.05
C PHE A 39 -19.52 52.00 -39.87
N ARG A 40 -19.18 51.80 -41.16
CA ARG A 40 -19.89 50.92 -42.09
C ARG A 40 -19.08 49.64 -42.36
N ASP A 41 -19.61 48.50 -41.93
CA ASP A 41 -19.04 47.17 -42.16
C ASP A 41 -18.94 46.81 -43.65
N GLU A 42 -19.96 47.18 -44.45
CA GLU A 42 -20.04 46.93 -45.89
C GLU A 42 -18.97 47.66 -46.73
N ASP A 43 -18.41 48.77 -46.24
CA ASP A 43 -17.54 49.66 -47.04
C ASP A 43 -16.06 49.22 -47.05
N SER A 44 -15.67 48.22 -46.25
CA SER A 44 -14.25 47.92 -46.02
C SER A 44 -13.82 46.46 -46.14
N ILE A 45 -14.65 45.45 -45.89
CA ILE A 45 -14.20 44.04 -45.95
C ILE A 45 -14.41 43.47 -47.36
N ARG A 46 -13.33 43.21 -48.11
CA ARG A 46 -13.41 42.61 -49.45
C ARG A 46 -13.28 41.09 -49.37
N VAL A 47 -13.94 40.39 -50.30
CA VAL A 47 -13.80 38.94 -50.46
C VAL A 47 -12.32 38.59 -50.71
N GLY A 48 -11.70 37.87 -49.76
CA GLY A 48 -10.29 37.47 -49.81
C GLY A 48 -9.37 38.11 -48.76
N ASP A 49 -9.85 39.10 -47.99
CA ASP A 49 -9.08 39.67 -46.89
C ASP A 49 -9.02 38.74 -45.67
N ASN A 50 -7.96 38.88 -44.86
CA ASN A 50 -7.94 38.35 -43.49
C ASN A 50 -8.90 39.20 -42.62
N TRP A 51 -10.19 38.90 -42.75
CA TRP A 51 -11.29 39.68 -42.19
C TRP A 51 -11.19 39.87 -40.67
N MET A 52 -10.64 38.91 -39.93
CA MET A 52 -10.48 39.00 -38.47
C MET A 52 -9.46 40.08 -38.06
N ASN A 53 -8.30 40.12 -38.72
CA ASN A 53 -7.29 41.16 -38.48
C ASN A 53 -7.82 42.54 -38.89
N ARG A 54 -8.60 42.58 -39.98
CA ARG A 54 -9.22 43.82 -40.45
C ARG A 54 -10.27 44.31 -39.46
N LEU A 55 -11.13 43.43 -38.96
CA LEU A 55 -12.14 43.74 -37.95
C LEU A 55 -11.50 44.24 -36.64
N GLN A 56 -10.40 43.61 -36.21
CA GLN A 56 -9.63 44.07 -35.07
C GLN A 56 -9.03 45.46 -35.28
N THR A 57 -8.48 45.74 -36.47
CA THR A 57 -7.94 47.06 -36.82
C THR A 57 -9.05 48.11 -36.87
N THR A 58 -10.18 47.80 -37.51
CA THR A 58 -11.35 48.68 -37.55
C THR A 58 -11.90 48.99 -36.16
N LEU A 59 -12.01 47.96 -35.30
CA LEU A 59 -12.47 48.15 -33.94
C LEU A 59 -11.46 48.91 -33.09
N GLN A 60 -10.16 49.00 -33.43
CA GLN A 60 -9.20 49.83 -32.69
C GLN A 60 -9.50 51.33 -32.82
N ASP A 61 -10.05 51.76 -33.96
CA ASP A 61 -10.31 53.17 -34.25
C ASP A 61 -11.67 53.67 -33.74
N CYS A 62 -12.53 52.77 -33.24
CA CYS A 62 -13.86 53.11 -32.73
C CYS A 62 -13.83 53.53 -31.24
N SER A 63 -14.75 54.40 -30.81
CA SER A 63 -14.91 54.81 -29.40
C SER A 63 -16.00 54.05 -28.66
N ALA A 64 -17.01 53.53 -29.38
CA ALA A 64 -18.10 52.74 -28.82
C ALA A 64 -18.52 51.60 -29.76
N PHE A 65 -19.16 50.58 -29.19
CA PHE A 65 -19.67 49.39 -29.87
C PHE A 65 -21.15 49.21 -29.52
N VAL A 66 -22.03 49.38 -30.50
CA VAL A 66 -23.47 49.18 -30.35
C VAL A 66 -23.85 47.83 -30.96
N LEU A 67 -24.51 46.99 -30.18
CA LEU A 67 -24.89 45.64 -30.56
C LEU A 67 -26.41 45.51 -30.64
N LEU A 68 -26.96 45.24 -31.83
CA LEU A 68 -28.41 45.05 -32.01
C LEU A 68 -28.80 43.57 -31.85
N ILE A 69 -29.70 43.30 -30.91
CA ILE A 69 -30.19 41.96 -30.59
C ILE A 69 -31.68 41.84 -30.95
N GLY A 70 -31.96 41.13 -32.05
CA GLY A 70 -33.32 40.75 -32.47
C GLY A 70 -33.63 39.27 -32.21
N ARG A 71 -34.62 38.71 -32.90
CA ARG A 71 -35.11 37.33 -32.69
C ARG A 71 -34.03 36.23 -32.73
N ASP A 72 -32.98 36.43 -33.52
CA ASP A 72 -31.95 35.40 -33.76
C ASP A 72 -30.85 35.45 -32.68
N GLY A 73 -30.83 36.47 -31.81
CA GLY A 73 -29.80 36.65 -30.79
C GLY A 73 -28.42 36.99 -31.37
N VAL A 74 -27.36 36.69 -30.62
CA VAL A 74 -25.95 36.92 -31.03
C VAL A 74 -25.42 35.67 -31.74
N GLN A 75 -25.47 35.65 -33.07
CA GLN A 75 -25.09 34.48 -33.89
C GLN A 75 -23.96 34.77 -34.89
N ARG A 76 -23.20 33.72 -35.24
CA ARG A 76 -22.13 33.66 -36.28
C ARG A 76 -21.14 34.84 -36.25
N TRP A 77 -21.44 35.87 -37.03
CA TRP A 77 -20.61 37.06 -37.25
C TRP A 77 -20.69 38.04 -36.06
N VAL A 78 -21.90 38.21 -35.53
CA VAL A 78 -22.18 39.10 -34.41
C VAL A 78 -21.41 38.64 -33.17
N MET A 79 -21.29 37.32 -32.95
CA MET A 79 -20.49 36.77 -31.86
C MET A 79 -19.00 37.05 -32.02
N ALA A 80 -18.44 36.89 -33.23
CA ALA A 80 -17.02 37.18 -33.47
C ALA A 80 -16.69 38.68 -33.25
N GLU A 81 -17.56 39.57 -33.71
CA GLU A 81 -17.46 41.01 -33.48
C GLU A 81 -17.55 41.35 -31.99
N THR A 82 -18.54 40.78 -31.31
CA THR A 82 -18.74 40.94 -29.87
C THR A 82 -17.51 40.47 -29.09
N GLN A 83 -16.89 39.36 -29.47
CA GLN A 83 -15.67 38.87 -28.81
C GLN A 83 -14.50 39.84 -28.93
N ILE A 84 -14.25 40.38 -30.13
CA ILE A 84 -13.17 41.35 -30.32
C ILE A 84 -13.46 42.63 -29.54
N ALA A 85 -14.72 43.09 -29.56
CA ALA A 85 -15.15 44.26 -28.79
C ALA A 85 -14.95 44.03 -27.29
N MET A 86 -15.31 42.86 -26.77
CA MET A 86 -15.12 42.49 -25.38
C MET A 86 -13.65 42.39 -24.98
N ILE A 87 -12.81 41.78 -25.81
CA ILE A 87 -11.36 41.75 -25.55
C ILE A 87 -10.85 43.19 -25.41
N ARG A 88 -11.25 44.12 -26.29
CA ARG A 88 -10.84 45.52 -26.20
C ARG A 88 -11.48 46.26 -25.01
N HIS A 89 -12.70 45.92 -24.61
CA HIS A 89 -13.33 46.49 -23.41
C HIS A 89 -12.60 46.07 -22.12
N PHE A 90 -12.10 44.82 -22.05
CA PHE A 90 -11.45 44.28 -20.85
C PHE A 90 -9.91 44.36 -20.82
N SER A 91 -9.25 44.56 -21.96
CA SER A 91 -7.77 44.59 -22.07
C SER A 91 -7.06 45.79 -21.40
N PRO A 92 -7.59 47.04 -21.40
CA PRO A 92 -6.81 48.19 -20.96
C PRO A 92 -6.80 48.35 -19.43
N HIS A 93 -5.60 48.66 -18.90
CA HIS A 93 -5.41 49.09 -17.52
C HIS A 93 -5.98 50.48 -17.23
N ASP A 94 -6.15 51.30 -18.27
CA ASP A 94 -6.73 52.64 -18.20
C ASP A 94 -8.22 52.59 -18.59
N ALA A 95 -9.10 53.07 -17.71
CA ALA A 95 -10.53 53.14 -17.98
C ALA A 95 -10.85 53.99 -19.22
N ALA A 96 -10.03 55.00 -19.52
CA ALA A 96 -10.21 55.89 -20.67
C ALA A 96 -9.91 55.24 -22.03
N GLN A 97 -9.31 54.04 -22.05
CA GLN A 97 -9.00 53.29 -23.29
C GLN A 97 -9.96 52.11 -23.53
N ARG A 98 -10.94 51.91 -22.64
CA ARG A 98 -11.92 50.82 -22.76
C ARG A 98 -12.94 51.15 -23.84
N LEU A 99 -13.19 50.20 -24.73
CA LEU A 99 -14.28 50.31 -25.69
C LEU A 99 -15.62 50.22 -24.97
N ALA A 100 -16.47 51.24 -25.03
CA ALA A 100 -17.79 51.19 -24.43
C ALA A 100 -18.72 50.28 -25.24
N ILE A 101 -19.37 49.30 -24.59
CA ILE A 101 -20.27 48.33 -25.23
C ILE A 101 -21.72 48.64 -24.82
N PHE A 102 -22.60 48.71 -25.81
CA PHE A 102 -24.01 49.08 -25.68
C PHE A 102 -24.93 48.04 -26.34
N PRO A 103 -25.43 47.05 -25.57
CA PRO A 103 -26.43 46.12 -26.09
C PRO A 103 -27.79 46.81 -26.24
N VAL A 104 -28.41 46.65 -27.41
CA VAL A 104 -29.72 47.17 -27.73
C VAL A 104 -30.65 46.03 -28.10
N LEU A 105 -31.68 45.81 -27.28
CA LEU A 105 -32.70 44.79 -27.50
C LEU A 105 -33.83 45.35 -28.38
N LEU A 106 -34.05 44.68 -29.51
CA LEU A 106 -35.11 44.98 -30.46
C LEU A 106 -36.45 44.35 -29.99
N PRO A 107 -37.60 44.78 -30.55
CA PRO A 107 -38.93 44.33 -30.10
C PRO A 107 -39.15 42.82 -30.18
N ASP A 108 -38.47 42.17 -31.12
CA ASP A 108 -38.53 40.74 -31.40
C ASP A 108 -37.40 39.95 -30.73
N GLY A 109 -36.51 40.62 -29.97
CA GLY A 109 -35.40 40.01 -29.27
C GLY A 109 -35.77 39.49 -27.87
N ASP A 110 -35.09 38.43 -27.45
CA ASP A 110 -35.21 37.86 -26.11
C ASP A 110 -33.93 38.09 -25.29
N VAL A 111 -34.06 38.64 -24.08
CA VAL A 111 -32.96 38.82 -23.12
C VAL A 111 -32.28 37.49 -22.78
N HIS A 112 -33.02 36.39 -22.77
CA HIS A 112 -32.48 35.06 -22.46
C HIS A 112 -31.61 34.47 -23.60
N SER A 113 -31.70 35.06 -24.80
CA SER A 113 -30.82 34.69 -25.93
C SER A 113 -29.45 35.38 -25.86
N LEU A 114 -29.26 36.25 -24.87
CA LEU A 114 -28.00 36.97 -24.70
C LEU A 114 -26.92 36.06 -24.12
N PRO A 115 -25.71 36.16 -24.65
CA PRO A 115 -24.53 35.67 -23.97
C PRO A 115 -24.46 36.19 -22.52
N PRO A 116 -24.13 35.36 -21.52
CA PRO A 116 -24.15 35.71 -20.08
C PRO A 116 -23.33 36.94 -19.67
N PHE A 117 -22.38 37.35 -20.50
CA PHE A 117 -21.57 38.54 -20.26
C PHE A 117 -22.22 39.82 -20.77
N LEU A 118 -23.12 39.73 -21.76
CA LEU A 118 -23.87 40.88 -22.26
C LEU A 118 -25.02 41.26 -21.33
N SER A 119 -25.52 40.32 -20.52
CA SER A 119 -26.55 40.60 -19.50
C SER A 119 -26.06 41.47 -18.34
N LEU A 120 -24.76 41.80 -18.28
CA LEU A 120 -24.18 42.65 -17.23
C LEU A 120 -24.14 44.13 -17.62
N PHE A 121 -24.28 44.41 -18.91
CA PHE A 121 -24.40 45.76 -19.45
C PHE A 121 -25.88 46.14 -19.44
N GLN A 122 -26.19 47.42 -19.22
CA GLN A 122 -27.56 47.90 -19.33
C GLN A 122 -28.06 47.64 -20.75
N ILE A 123 -29.11 46.83 -20.84
CA ILE A 123 -29.74 46.51 -22.11
C ILE A 123 -30.72 47.64 -22.45
N GLN A 124 -30.37 48.44 -23.46
CA GLN A 124 -31.27 49.48 -23.97
C GLN A 124 -32.36 48.83 -24.82
N ARG A 125 -33.63 49.12 -24.55
CA ARG A 125 -34.73 48.74 -25.45
C ARG A 125 -34.97 49.86 -26.44
N TRP A 126 -35.08 49.55 -27.73
CA TRP A 126 -35.33 50.56 -28.76
C TRP A 126 -36.07 49.96 -29.96
N GLN A 127 -36.94 50.75 -30.58
CA GLN A 127 -37.69 50.36 -31.77
C GLN A 127 -37.45 51.35 -32.93
N PRO A 128 -37.40 50.88 -34.19
CA PRO A 128 -37.30 51.77 -35.35
C PRO A 128 -38.41 52.82 -35.36
N GLY A 129 -38.02 54.10 -35.51
CA GLY A 129 -38.94 55.23 -35.56
C GLY A 129 -39.17 55.95 -34.23
N GLU A 130 -38.70 55.39 -33.11
CA GLU A 130 -38.64 56.09 -31.82
C GLU A 130 -37.34 56.88 -31.69
N PRO A 131 -37.34 58.08 -31.06
CA PRO A 131 -36.11 58.81 -30.77
C PRO A 131 -35.24 58.00 -29.79
N LEU A 132 -33.91 58.09 -29.96
CA LEU A 132 -32.97 57.48 -29.02
C LEU A 132 -33.03 58.22 -27.66
N PRO A 133 -33.00 57.53 -26.52
CA PRO A 133 -32.98 58.18 -25.21
C PRO A 133 -31.73 59.07 -25.05
N GLU A 134 -31.89 60.26 -24.46
CA GLU A 134 -30.76 61.18 -24.23
C GLU A 134 -29.66 60.57 -23.35
N ASP A 135 -30.04 59.82 -22.31
CA ASP A 135 -29.08 59.14 -21.42
C ASP A 135 -28.21 58.12 -22.19
N PHE A 136 -28.77 57.47 -23.22
CA PHE A 136 -28.04 56.53 -24.09
C PHE A 136 -27.04 57.27 -24.98
N LEU A 137 -27.46 58.40 -25.58
CA LEU A 137 -26.60 59.24 -26.41
C LEU A 137 -25.45 59.85 -25.58
N ASP A 138 -25.74 60.31 -24.37
CA ASP A 138 -24.74 60.87 -23.46
C ASP A 138 -23.72 59.81 -22.99
N ALA A 139 -24.17 58.58 -22.74
CA ALA A 139 -23.28 57.48 -22.40
C ALA A 139 -22.32 57.13 -23.55
N ILE A 140 -22.81 57.12 -24.81
CA ILE A 140 -21.97 56.92 -26.00
C ILE A 140 -20.94 58.05 -26.12
N ARG A 141 -21.34 59.31 -25.95
CA ARG A 141 -20.44 60.48 -26.03
C ARG A 141 -19.35 60.46 -24.96
N LYS A 142 -19.70 60.05 -23.73
CA LYS A 142 -18.76 59.92 -22.61
C LYS A 142 -17.92 58.65 -22.66
N GLN A 143 -18.25 57.71 -23.54
CA GLN A 143 -17.63 56.38 -23.62
C GLN A 143 -17.77 55.62 -22.29
N GLU A 144 -18.91 55.82 -21.61
CA GLU A 144 -19.22 55.19 -20.33
C GLU A 144 -20.20 54.04 -20.55
N THR A 145 -19.78 52.82 -20.23
CA THR A 145 -20.72 51.70 -20.18
C THR A 145 -21.69 51.89 -19.05
N LEU A 146 -22.97 51.75 -19.35
CA LEU A 146 -24.01 51.79 -18.33
C LEU A 146 -24.13 50.39 -17.71
N PRO A 147 -23.88 50.21 -16.39
CA PRO A 147 -24.13 48.95 -15.72
C PRO A 147 -25.64 48.70 -15.58
N ASP A 148 -26.09 47.45 -15.77
CA ASP A 148 -27.49 47.13 -15.54
C ASP A 148 -27.80 47.12 -14.04
N ASN A 149 -28.48 48.15 -13.54
CA ASN A 149 -28.94 48.23 -12.15
C ASN A 149 -30.25 47.46 -11.87
N HIS A 150 -30.85 46.82 -12.88
CA HIS A 150 -32.18 46.21 -12.76
C HIS A 150 -32.17 44.69 -12.56
N ILE A 151 -31.10 43.98 -12.92
CA ILE A 151 -31.03 42.52 -12.69
C ILE A 151 -30.57 42.26 -11.26
N ARG A 152 -31.54 42.12 -10.35
CA ARG A 152 -31.28 41.60 -9.00
C ARG A 152 -31.21 40.08 -9.07
N PHE A 153 -30.03 39.53 -8.81
CA PHE A 153 -29.87 38.10 -8.57
C PHE A 153 -30.53 37.73 -7.24
N GLU A 154 -31.53 36.85 -7.28
CA GLU A 154 -32.18 36.33 -6.08
C GLU A 154 -31.39 35.14 -5.51
N GLY A 155 -30.83 35.31 -4.31
CA GLY A 155 -30.10 34.25 -3.60
C GLY A 155 -28.64 34.59 -3.34
N CYS A 156 -27.86 33.60 -2.90
CA CYS A 156 -26.43 33.76 -2.61
C CYS A 156 -25.63 33.77 -3.93
N PRO A 157 -24.93 34.86 -4.29
CA PRO A 157 -24.16 34.91 -5.52
C PRO A 157 -22.82 34.17 -5.43
N PHE A 158 -22.43 33.73 -4.23
CA PHE A 158 -21.14 33.06 -3.95
C PHE A 158 -21.32 31.54 -3.80
N LEU A 159 -20.51 30.75 -4.51
CA LEU A 159 -20.64 29.29 -4.57
C LEU A 159 -19.86 28.57 -3.47
N GLY A 160 -18.98 29.26 -2.77
CA GLY A 160 -18.12 28.68 -1.75
C GLY A 160 -17.02 27.80 -2.35
N LEU A 161 -16.86 26.58 -1.85
CA LEU A 161 -15.81 25.67 -2.33
C LEU A 161 -16.15 24.96 -3.65
N SER A 162 -17.38 25.10 -4.16
CA SER A 162 -17.80 24.49 -5.43
C SER A 162 -17.16 25.18 -6.63
N ALA A 163 -16.82 24.41 -7.66
CA ALA A 163 -16.39 24.97 -8.94
C ALA A 163 -17.59 25.59 -9.67
N PHE A 164 -17.34 26.67 -10.42
CA PHE A 164 -18.37 27.25 -11.29
C PHE A 164 -18.65 26.28 -12.45
N GLN A 165 -19.93 26.12 -12.77
CA GLN A 165 -20.45 25.24 -13.82
C GLN A 165 -21.10 26.09 -14.92
N ARG A 166 -21.55 25.46 -16.01
CA ARG A 166 -22.17 26.17 -17.15
C ARG A 166 -23.33 27.07 -16.73
N GLU A 167 -24.18 26.58 -15.82
CA GLU A 167 -25.32 27.33 -15.26
C GLU A 167 -24.91 28.56 -14.42
N HIS A 168 -23.68 28.58 -13.93
CA HIS A 168 -23.13 29.68 -13.12
C HIS A 168 -22.39 30.73 -13.96
N ALA A 169 -22.45 30.66 -15.30
CA ALA A 169 -21.72 31.57 -16.19
C ALA A 169 -22.00 33.06 -15.92
N GLY A 170 -23.24 33.41 -15.55
CA GLY A 170 -23.62 34.78 -15.21
C GLY A 170 -23.03 35.29 -13.88
N LEU A 171 -22.47 34.41 -13.06
CA LEU A 171 -21.81 34.73 -11.79
C LEU A 171 -20.28 34.58 -11.88
N PHE A 172 -19.72 34.25 -13.05
CA PHE A 172 -18.29 33.99 -13.23
C PHE A 172 -17.53 35.26 -13.68
N PHE A 173 -16.81 35.90 -12.75
CA PHE A 173 -16.11 37.17 -12.95
C PHE A 173 -14.59 37.06 -12.76
N GLY A 174 -13.85 38.11 -13.16
CA GLY A 174 -12.42 38.25 -12.88
C GLY A 174 -11.45 37.41 -13.71
N ARG A 175 -11.97 36.58 -14.63
CA ARG A 175 -11.17 35.70 -15.52
C ARG A 175 -11.49 35.86 -17.01
N ARG A 176 -12.14 36.96 -17.39
CA ARG A 176 -12.66 37.16 -18.75
C ARG A 176 -11.55 37.19 -19.80
N GLN A 177 -10.47 37.93 -19.53
CA GLN A 177 -9.32 38.00 -20.42
C GLN A 177 -8.73 36.61 -20.66
N GLU A 178 -8.49 35.85 -19.59
CA GLU A 178 -7.94 34.51 -19.68
C GLU A 178 -8.87 33.54 -20.41
N THR A 179 -10.20 33.68 -20.26
CA THR A 179 -11.17 32.89 -21.03
C THR A 179 -11.02 33.14 -22.53
N PHE A 180 -10.96 34.40 -22.97
CA PHE A 180 -10.84 34.73 -24.39
C PHE A 180 -9.46 34.37 -24.97
N GLU A 181 -8.38 34.58 -24.22
CA GLU A 181 -7.02 34.20 -24.63
C GLU A 181 -6.90 32.68 -24.79
N ALA A 182 -7.41 31.90 -23.82
CA ALA A 182 -7.41 30.45 -23.90
C ALA A 182 -8.26 29.95 -25.08
N LEU A 183 -9.49 30.47 -25.22
CA LEU A 183 -10.37 30.12 -26.35
C LEU A 183 -9.74 30.51 -27.70
N GLY A 184 -8.97 31.60 -27.73
CA GLY A 184 -8.11 32.04 -28.83
C GLY A 184 -7.18 30.96 -29.39
N MET A 185 -6.74 30.03 -28.55
CA MET A 185 -5.79 28.98 -28.92
C MET A 185 -6.43 27.73 -29.51
N LEU A 186 -7.77 27.62 -29.46
CA LEU A 186 -8.53 26.49 -29.98
C LEU A 186 -9.15 26.85 -31.35
N GLY A 187 -8.96 26.01 -32.38
CA GLY A 187 -9.41 26.28 -33.75
C GLY A 187 -8.27 26.48 -34.76
N ALA A 188 -8.49 27.16 -35.89
CA ALA A 188 -7.53 27.22 -37.00
C ALA A 188 -6.09 27.66 -36.63
N GLN A 189 -5.10 27.06 -37.32
CA GLN A 189 -3.67 27.36 -37.19
C GLN A 189 -3.25 28.68 -37.87
N GLN A 190 -4.01 29.12 -38.87
CA GLN A 190 -3.85 30.39 -39.58
C GLN A 190 -5.24 30.97 -39.85
N ALA A 191 -5.36 32.30 -39.89
CA ALA A 191 -6.63 32.94 -40.22
C ALA A 191 -6.97 32.70 -41.70
N ALA A 192 -7.98 31.86 -41.95
CA ALA A 192 -8.51 31.55 -43.26
C ALA A 192 -9.99 31.93 -43.33
N ASN A 193 -10.54 32.04 -44.55
CA ASN A 193 -11.97 32.26 -44.75
C ASN A 193 -12.77 31.07 -44.15
N PRO A 194 -13.65 31.27 -43.15
CA PRO A 194 -14.43 30.22 -42.49
C PRO A 194 -15.16 29.29 -43.46
N GLU A 195 -15.63 29.84 -44.58
CA GLU A 195 -16.36 29.10 -45.62
C GLU A 195 -15.48 28.11 -46.42
N GLN A 196 -14.15 28.21 -46.30
CA GLN A 196 -13.16 27.38 -47.00
C GLN A 196 -12.38 26.44 -46.06
N ILE A 197 -12.56 26.54 -44.73
CA ILE A 197 -11.73 25.82 -43.73
C ILE A 197 -11.97 24.30 -43.74
N HIS A 198 -13.11 23.83 -44.26
CA HIS A 198 -13.44 22.40 -44.34
C HIS A 198 -12.49 21.56 -45.23
N GLN A 199 -11.68 22.19 -46.09
CA GLN A 199 -10.92 21.47 -47.12
C GLN A 199 -9.53 20.97 -46.69
N ASP A 200 -8.87 21.57 -45.69
CA ASP A 200 -7.43 21.28 -45.43
C ASP A 200 -7.01 21.03 -43.96
N GLY A 201 -7.94 20.85 -43.02
CA GLY A 201 -7.65 20.17 -41.74
C GLY A 201 -6.60 20.81 -40.79
N GLN A 202 -6.25 22.08 -40.97
CA GLN A 202 -5.26 22.78 -40.12
C GLN A 202 -5.88 23.37 -38.84
N TYR A 203 -6.42 22.51 -37.98
CA TYR A 203 -6.97 22.93 -36.68
C TYR A 203 -5.98 22.64 -35.54
N ASN A 204 -5.81 23.60 -34.64
CA ASN A 204 -5.37 23.34 -33.27
C ASN A 204 -6.53 22.68 -32.52
N ARG A 205 -6.52 21.35 -32.51
CA ARG A 205 -7.57 20.52 -31.91
C ARG A 205 -7.36 20.25 -30.43
N TRP A 206 -6.20 20.57 -29.87
CA TRP A 206 -5.88 20.28 -28.48
C TRP A 206 -5.41 21.53 -27.75
N LEU A 207 -6.16 21.93 -26.73
CA LEU A 207 -5.81 22.97 -25.78
C LEU A 207 -5.69 22.40 -24.36
N GLN A 208 -4.56 22.64 -23.71
CA GLN A 208 -4.34 22.31 -22.31
C GLN A 208 -4.31 23.57 -21.45
N ILE A 209 -5.13 23.60 -20.41
CA ILE A 209 -5.11 24.64 -19.37
C ILE A 209 -4.26 24.15 -18.19
N GLU A 210 -3.12 24.81 -17.99
CA GLU A 210 -2.15 24.47 -16.94
C GLU A 210 -2.20 25.48 -15.80
N GLY A 211 -2.05 25.03 -14.56
CA GLY A 211 -2.03 25.96 -13.44
C GLY A 211 -1.98 25.27 -12.09
N ASN A 212 -1.59 26.04 -11.07
CA ASN A 212 -1.58 25.57 -9.69
C ASN A 212 -2.98 25.13 -9.23
N SER A 213 -3.04 24.29 -8.20
CA SER A 213 -4.33 23.94 -7.57
C SER A 213 -4.98 25.20 -6.98
N GLY A 214 -6.31 25.32 -7.15
CA GLY A 214 -7.07 26.51 -6.76
C GLY A 214 -6.94 27.73 -7.69
N ALA A 215 -6.25 27.64 -8.84
CA ALA A 215 -6.18 28.75 -9.81
C ALA A 215 -7.50 29.02 -10.56
N GLY A 216 -8.48 28.11 -10.48
CA GLY A 216 -9.78 28.22 -11.15
C GLY A 216 -9.86 27.57 -12.53
N LYS A 217 -9.03 26.54 -12.82
CA LYS A 217 -8.99 25.86 -14.14
C LYS A 217 -10.34 25.27 -14.55
N SER A 218 -10.95 24.47 -13.68
CA SER A 218 -12.26 23.85 -13.94
C SER A 218 -13.34 24.91 -14.16
N SER A 219 -13.38 25.96 -13.33
CA SER A 219 -14.30 27.09 -13.48
C SER A 219 -14.08 27.86 -14.80
N LEU A 220 -12.83 28.11 -15.19
CA LEU A 220 -12.49 28.78 -16.45
C LEU A 220 -13.04 28.01 -17.66
N VAL A 221 -12.87 26.68 -17.68
CA VAL A 221 -13.39 25.85 -18.76
C VAL A 221 -14.92 25.80 -18.69
N ASN A 222 -15.48 25.43 -17.55
CA ASN A 222 -16.91 25.10 -17.44
C ASN A 222 -17.84 26.31 -17.48
N ALA A 223 -17.50 27.40 -16.79
CA ALA A 223 -18.34 28.61 -16.71
C ALA A 223 -17.86 29.72 -17.64
N GLY A 224 -16.57 29.71 -18.01
CA GLY A 224 -16.01 30.66 -18.98
C GLY A 224 -16.12 30.16 -20.43
N MET A 225 -15.42 29.08 -20.76
CA MET A 225 -15.24 28.66 -22.16
C MET A 225 -16.44 27.93 -22.76
N LEU A 226 -17.02 26.93 -22.06
CA LEU A 226 -18.06 26.08 -22.64
C LEU A 226 -19.33 26.85 -23.05
N PRO A 227 -19.86 27.80 -22.26
CA PRO A 227 -21.01 28.60 -22.68
C PRO A 227 -20.72 29.40 -23.96
N LEU A 228 -19.48 29.89 -24.13
CA LEU A 228 -19.06 30.58 -25.34
C LEU A 228 -19.02 29.64 -26.55
N VAL A 229 -18.50 28.43 -26.38
CA VAL A 229 -18.46 27.41 -27.45
C VAL A 229 -19.88 27.04 -27.88
N GLU A 230 -20.80 26.83 -26.94
CA GLU A 230 -22.22 26.54 -27.20
C GLU A 230 -22.89 27.68 -27.98
N GLN A 231 -22.44 28.92 -27.78
CA GLN A 231 -22.92 30.13 -28.47
C GLN A 231 -22.16 30.42 -29.78
N GLY A 232 -21.36 29.48 -30.28
CA GLY A 232 -20.71 29.57 -31.59
C GLY A 232 -19.38 30.34 -31.60
N ALA A 233 -18.73 30.52 -30.45
CA ALA A 233 -17.48 31.26 -30.34
C ALA A 233 -16.32 30.78 -31.23
N LEU A 234 -16.33 29.50 -31.62
CA LEU A 234 -15.27 28.90 -32.44
C LEU A 234 -15.58 28.94 -33.94
N TRP A 235 -16.82 29.26 -34.33
CA TRP A 235 -17.28 29.19 -35.72
C TRP A 235 -16.38 29.99 -36.68
N SER A 236 -15.99 31.20 -36.27
CA SER A 236 -15.12 32.09 -37.05
C SER A 236 -13.73 31.51 -37.35
N ARG A 237 -13.30 30.47 -36.60
CA ARG A 237 -12.00 29.82 -36.74
C ARG A 237 -12.12 28.38 -37.24
N THR A 238 -13.30 27.76 -37.12
CA THR A 238 -13.46 26.34 -37.41
C THR A 238 -14.45 26.02 -38.52
N GLY A 239 -15.37 26.94 -38.83
CA GLY A 239 -16.49 26.71 -39.74
C GLY A 239 -17.61 25.83 -39.16
N PHE A 240 -17.42 25.19 -37.99
CA PHE A 240 -18.43 24.33 -37.37
C PHE A 240 -19.47 25.17 -36.62
N GLU A 241 -20.76 24.93 -36.93
CA GLU A 241 -21.90 25.60 -36.31
C GLU A 241 -22.36 24.86 -35.05
N GLN A 242 -22.38 23.53 -35.09
CA GLN A 242 -22.88 22.71 -33.99
C GLN A 242 -21.73 22.05 -33.23
N TRP A 243 -21.76 22.15 -31.90
CA TRP A 243 -20.76 21.53 -31.02
C TRP A 243 -21.41 20.52 -30.08
N LYS A 244 -21.03 19.25 -30.21
CA LYS A 244 -21.39 18.19 -29.26
C LYS A 244 -20.34 18.12 -28.17
N ILE A 245 -20.68 18.63 -26.99
CA ILE A 245 -19.75 18.66 -25.84
C ILE A 245 -19.83 17.33 -25.09
N ILE A 246 -18.69 16.65 -25.00
CA ILE A 246 -18.50 15.39 -24.29
C ILE A 246 -17.76 15.68 -22.99
N GLY A 247 -18.41 15.45 -21.86
CA GLY A 247 -17.89 15.80 -20.53
C GLY A 247 -18.40 17.14 -20.00
N PRO A 248 -17.76 17.73 -18.98
CA PRO A 248 -16.44 17.38 -18.44
C PRO A 248 -16.39 15.99 -17.83
N LEU A 249 -15.38 15.21 -18.19
CA LEU A 249 -15.06 13.96 -17.51
C LEU A 249 -13.78 14.13 -16.70
N MET A 250 -13.65 13.38 -15.62
CA MET A 250 -12.44 13.33 -14.82
C MET A 250 -11.95 11.87 -14.79
N PRO A 251 -10.70 11.57 -15.20
CA PRO A 251 -10.26 10.20 -15.48
C PRO A 251 -10.43 9.19 -14.33
N GLY A 252 -10.09 9.55 -13.09
CA GLY A 252 -10.14 8.64 -11.94
C GLY A 252 -9.35 7.33 -12.09
N GLU A 253 -9.78 6.30 -11.35
CA GLU A 253 -9.19 4.95 -11.36
C GLU A 253 -9.55 4.16 -12.63
N HIS A 254 -10.70 4.46 -13.25
CA HIS A 254 -11.25 3.78 -14.41
C HIS A 254 -11.52 4.75 -15.60
N PRO A 255 -10.48 5.32 -16.22
CA PRO A 255 -10.61 6.37 -17.23
C PRO A 255 -11.40 5.96 -18.48
N LEU A 256 -11.33 4.68 -18.88
CA LEU A 256 -12.11 4.21 -20.02
C LEU A 256 -13.60 4.16 -19.72
N ARG A 257 -13.97 3.81 -18.48
CA ARG A 257 -15.37 3.80 -18.06
C ARG A 257 -15.93 5.22 -18.04
N GLN A 258 -15.16 6.17 -17.52
CA GLN A 258 -15.54 7.58 -17.50
C GLN A 258 -15.72 8.14 -18.92
N LEU A 259 -14.83 7.78 -19.86
CA LEU A 259 -14.99 8.12 -21.27
C LEU A 259 -16.23 7.45 -21.90
N ALA A 260 -16.49 6.19 -21.56
CA ALA A 260 -17.67 5.46 -22.02
C ALA A 260 -18.97 6.17 -21.57
N GLU A 261 -19.08 6.51 -20.30
CA GLU A 261 -20.23 7.24 -19.75
C GLU A 261 -20.38 8.61 -20.40
N ALA A 262 -19.30 9.39 -20.47
CA ALA A 262 -19.32 10.75 -21.02
C ALA A 262 -19.82 10.79 -22.48
N VAL A 263 -19.32 9.92 -23.37
CA VAL A 263 -19.81 9.93 -24.76
C VAL A 263 -21.21 9.33 -24.92
N GLU A 264 -21.73 8.56 -23.95
CA GLU A 264 -23.08 7.94 -24.08
C GLU A 264 -24.08 9.00 -23.71
N HIS A 265 -23.79 9.70 -22.62
CA HIS A 265 -24.58 10.82 -22.15
C HIS A 265 -24.65 11.95 -23.19
N ALA A 266 -23.52 12.27 -23.83
CA ALA A 266 -23.44 13.36 -24.79
C ALA A 266 -24.05 13.05 -26.17
N LEU A 267 -23.95 11.80 -26.65
CA LEU A 267 -24.33 11.46 -28.03
C LEU A 267 -25.66 10.72 -28.14
N VAL A 268 -26.05 9.95 -27.12
CA VAL A 268 -27.27 9.13 -27.15
C VAL A 268 -28.39 9.85 -26.39
N PRO A 269 -29.53 10.16 -27.05
CA PRO A 269 -30.68 10.77 -26.40
C PRO A 269 -31.14 9.97 -25.19
N GLU A 270 -31.62 10.66 -24.14
CA GLU A 270 -32.07 10.02 -22.90
C GLU A 270 -33.22 9.01 -23.10
N ALA A 271 -34.05 9.23 -24.13
CA ALA A 271 -35.13 8.33 -24.51
C ALA A 271 -34.64 7.01 -25.15
N ALA A 272 -33.38 6.93 -25.57
CA ALA A 272 -32.77 5.72 -26.13
C ALA A 272 -32.04 4.93 -25.04
N ALA A 273 -31.97 3.60 -25.19
CA ALA A 273 -31.28 2.74 -24.24
C ALA A 273 -29.75 2.96 -24.32
N ARG A 274 -29.21 3.75 -23.39
CA ARG A 274 -27.77 3.97 -23.21
C ARG A 274 -27.11 2.71 -22.66
N ASP A 275 -26.00 2.27 -23.27
CA ASP A 275 -25.22 1.12 -22.79
C ASP A 275 -23.74 1.49 -22.61
N SER A 276 -23.44 2.19 -21.51
CA SER A 276 -22.08 2.54 -21.12
C SER A 276 -21.21 1.31 -20.87
N GLY A 277 -21.82 0.17 -20.50
CA GLY A 277 -21.11 -1.09 -20.25
C GLY A 277 -20.60 -1.74 -21.54
N GLN A 278 -21.42 -1.78 -22.59
CA GLN A 278 -21.00 -2.21 -23.93
C GLN A 278 -19.92 -1.29 -24.48
N ARG A 279 -20.06 0.02 -24.34
CA ARG A 279 -19.05 0.96 -24.84
C ARG A 279 -17.73 0.93 -24.07
N TYR A 280 -17.77 0.72 -22.77
CA TYR A 280 -16.57 0.45 -22.00
C TYR A 280 -15.84 -0.78 -22.56
N ARG A 281 -16.55 -1.87 -22.83
CA ARG A 281 -15.95 -3.08 -23.44
C ARG A 281 -15.41 -2.82 -24.85
N SER A 282 -16.05 -1.98 -25.67
CA SER A 282 -15.52 -1.66 -27.00
C SER A 282 -14.21 -0.86 -26.89
N PHE A 283 -14.15 0.14 -26.00
CA PHE A 283 -12.94 0.92 -25.76
C PHE A 283 -11.79 0.09 -25.17
N GLN A 284 -12.08 -1.01 -24.46
CA GLN A 284 -11.06 -1.94 -23.97
C GLN A 284 -10.47 -2.84 -25.05
N ASN A 285 -11.25 -3.15 -26.10
CA ASN A 285 -10.92 -4.19 -27.08
C ASN A 285 -10.49 -3.65 -28.44
N ASP A 286 -10.80 -2.39 -28.75
CA ASP A 286 -10.53 -1.77 -30.06
C ASP A 286 -10.01 -0.33 -29.87
N GLU A 287 -8.78 -0.09 -30.32
CA GLU A 287 -8.08 1.20 -30.22
C GLU A 287 -8.74 2.35 -31.01
N GLN A 288 -9.62 2.05 -31.99
CA GLN A 288 -10.32 3.05 -32.81
C GLN A 288 -11.80 3.20 -32.46
N ALA A 289 -12.27 2.53 -31.41
CA ALA A 289 -13.69 2.53 -31.07
C ALA A 289 -14.26 3.94 -30.78
N LEU A 290 -13.48 4.86 -30.20
CA LEU A 290 -13.92 6.25 -30.03
C LEU A 290 -14.14 6.94 -31.38
N VAL A 291 -13.19 6.88 -32.31
CA VAL A 291 -13.33 7.56 -33.60
C VAL A 291 -14.48 6.97 -34.42
N MET A 292 -14.67 5.66 -34.39
CA MET A 292 -15.82 5.00 -35.03
C MET A 292 -17.13 5.52 -34.45
N ARG A 293 -17.22 5.60 -33.11
CA ARG A 293 -18.43 6.08 -32.43
C ARG A 293 -18.73 7.55 -32.75
N LEU A 294 -17.72 8.40 -32.82
CA LEU A 294 -17.93 9.82 -33.16
C LEU A 294 -18.39 9.97 -34.62
N ARG A 295 -17.87 9.16 -35.54
CA ARG A 295 -18.28 9.16 -36.95
C ARG A 295 -19.75 8.80 -37.14
N ASP A 296 -20.32 7.93 -36.31
CA ASP A 296 -21.77 7.60 -36.33
C ASP A 296 -22.65 8.85 -36.15
N PHE A 297 -22.14 9.89 -35.47
CA PHE A 297 -22.84 11.12 -35.13
C PHE A 297 -22.31 12.35 -35.86
N ASN A 298 -21.42 12.15 -36.82
CA ASN A 298 -20.78 13.20 -37.59
C ASN A 298 -21.72 13.73 -38.67
N ALA A 299 -21.83 15.05 -38.77
CA ALA A 299 -22.58 15.76 -39.80
C ALA A 299 -21.71 16.90 -40.35
N SER A 300 -22.04 17.41 -41.54
CA SER A 300 -21.17 18.35 -42.29
C SER A 300 -20.81 19.63 -41.54
N ASP A 301 -21.61 20.05 -40.56
CA ASP A 301 -21.48 21.28 -39.77
C ASP A 301 -21.24 21.04 -38.27
N THR A 302 -21.01 19.78 -37.87
CA THR A 302 -20.92 19.35 -36.46
C THR A 302 -19.48 19.01 -36.06
N ALA A 303 -19.05 19.51 -34.90
CA ALA A 303 -17.80 19.12 -34.24
C ALA A 303 -18.02 18.55 -32.84
N PHE A 304 -17.03 17.81 -32.33
CA PHE A 304 -17.05 17.24 -30.99
C PHE A 304 -16.01 17.92 -30.12
N LEU A 305 -16.40 18.35 -28.92
CA LEU A 305 -15.47 18.89 -27.92
C LEU A 305 -15.43 17.96 -26.71
N LEU A 306 -14.33 17.23 -26.56
CA LEU A 306 -14.05 16.43 -25.37
C LEU A 306 -13.39 17.30 -24.30
N VAL A 307 -13.99 17.33 -23.11
CA VAL A 307 -13.46 18.05 -21.96
C VAL A 307 -12.98 17.06 -20.91
N VAL A 308 -11.67 17.05 -20.65
CA VAL A 308 -11.05 16.21 -19.61
C VAL A 308 -10.50 17.08 -18.49
N ASP A 309 -11.25 17.19 -17.40
CA ASP A 309 -10.82 17.96 -16.23
C ASP A 309 -9.92 17.10 -15.33
N GLN A 310 -8.96 17.72 -14.64
CA GLN A 310 -7.98 17.05 -13.79
C GLN A 310 -7.31 15.86 -14.50
N PHE A 311 -6.70 16.12 -15.65
CA PHE A 311 -6.00 15.12 -16.45
C PHE A 311 -4.93 14.38 -15.64
N GLU A 312 -4.41 14.99 -14.56
CA GLU A 312 -3.49 14.34 -13.64
C GLU A 312 -4.01 13.08 -12.95
N GLU A 313 -5.33 12.92 -12.86
CA GLU A 313 -5.93 11.69 -12.32
C GLU A 313 -5.54 10.47 -13.16
N LEU A 314 -5.36 10.65 -14.48
CA LEU A 314 -5.05 9.57 -15.41
C LEU A 314 -3.73 8.87 -15.04
N PHE A 315 -2.69 9.63 -14.71
CA PHE A 315 -1.41 9.03 -14.33
C PHE A 315 -1.24 8.80 -12.82
N THR A 316 -2.07 9.42 -11.99
CA THR A 316 -2.04 9.26 -10.51
C THR A 316 -2.85 8.05 -10.02
N PHE A 317 -3.98 7.75 -10.65
CA PHE A 317 -4.94 6.74 -10.19
C PHE A 317 -5.14 5.58 -11.14
N ALA A 318 -5.08 5.81 -12.46
CA ALA A 318 -5.44 4.76 -13.40
C ALA A 318 -4.41 3.63 -13.47
N GLU A 319 -4.94 2.41 -13.56
CA GLU A 319 -4.16 1.20 -13.84
C GLU A 319 -3.47 1.27 -15.21
N LYS A 320 -2.31 0.60 -15.33
CA LYS A 320 -1.46 0.70 -16.52
C LYS A 320 -2.18 0.33 -17.82
N THR A 321 -3.04 -0.68 -17.78
CA THR A 321 -3.77 -1.16 -18.97
C THR A 321 -4.85 -0.18 -19.43
N GLU A 322 -5.67 0.35 -18.50
CA GLU A 322 -6.69 1.36 -18.82
C GLU A 322 -6.06 2.66 -19.33
N LYS A 323 -4.93 3.06 -18.75
CA LYS A 323 -4.16 4.24 -19.17
C LYS A 323 -3.70 4.15 -20.62
N LEU A 324 -3.12 3.02 -21.02
CA LEU A 324 -2.66 2.81 -22.41
C LEU A 324 -3.79 2.73 -23.42
N GLN A 325 -4.93 2.15 -23.04
CA GLN A 325 -6.11 2.14 -23.91
C GLN A 325 -6.70 3.54 -24.05
N PHE A 326 -6.75 4.33 -22.98
CA PHE A 326 -7.20 5.73 -23.06
C PHE A 326 -6.28 6.57 -23.96
N ASP A 327 -4.95 6.36 -23.88
CA ASP A 327 -3.94 6.95 -24.77
C ASP A 327 -4.25 6.66 -26.26
N LEU A 328 -4.52 5.39 -26.58
CA LEU A 328 -4.90 4.94 -27.93
C LEU A 328 -6.18 5.60 -28.44
N GLN A 329 -7.27 5.60 -27.65
CA GLN A 329 -8.56 6.17 -28.07
C GLN A 329 -8.43 7.64 -28.50
N LEU A 330 -7.75 8.45 -27.68
CA LEU A 330 -7.57 9.88 -27.97
C LEU A 330 -6.59 10.11 -29.12
N TYR A 331 -5.50 9.34 -29.19
CA TYR A 331 -4.52 9.46 -30.26
C TYR A 331 -5.14 9.25 -31.64
N HIS A 332 -5.94 8.20 -31.81
CA HIS A 332 -6.60 7.93 -33.09
C HIS A 332 -7.65 9.00 -33.42
N ALA A 333 -8.48 9.40 -32.44
CA ALA A 333 -9.54 10.36 -32.67
C ALA A 333 -9.04 11.78 -32.98
N LEU A 334 -7.95 12.24 -32.36
CA LEU A 334 -7.39 13.58 -32.60
C LEU A 334 -6.74 13.72 -34.00
N ARG A 335 -6.23 12.61 -34.55
CA ARG A 335 -5.55 12.57 -35.85
C ARG A 335 -6.49 12.32 -37.03
N ASP A 336 -7.71 11.89 -36.76
CA ASP A 336 -8.65 11.51 -37.80
C ASP A 336 -9.13 12.73 -38.59
N LYS A 337 -9.03 12.68 -39.92
CA LYS A 337 -9.42 13.82 -40.77
C LYS A 337 -10.93 13.95 -40.91
N ASP A 338 -11.64 12.83 -40.87
CA ASP A 338 -13.09 12.77 -41.09
C ASP A 338 -13.86 13.02 -39.80
N CYS A 339 -13.22 12.83 -38.64
CA CYS A 339 -13.79 13.11 -37.32
C CYS A 339 -13.23 14.42 -36.73
N PRO A 340 -14.02 15.50 -36.65
CA PRO A 340 -13.61 16.77 -36.06
C PRO A 340 -13.68 16.74 -34.51
N LEU A 341 -12.84 15.92 -33.87
CA LEU A 341 -12.69 15.91 -32.41
C LEU A 341 -11.69 16.99 -31.94
N PHE A 342 -12.13 17.80 -30.99
CA PHE A 342 -11.33 18.74 -30.23
C PHE A 342 -11.22 18.27 -28.78
N LEU A 343 -10.10 18.58 -28.13
CA LEU A 343 -9.80 18.25 -26.74
C LEU A 343 -9.43 19.52 -25.98
N VAL A 344 -10.14 19.76 -24.89
CA VAL A 344 -9.72 20.67 -23.83
C VAL A 344 -9.44 19.85 -22.60
N ASN A 345 -8.23 19.91 -22.06
CA ASN A 345 -7.91 19.30 -20.79
C ASN A 345 -7.34 20.30 -19.78
N THR A 346 -7.60 20.06 -18.50
CA THR A 346 -6.96 20.83 -17.43
C THR A 346 -5.93 19.94 -16.72
N VAL A 347 -4.79 20.52 -16.34
CA VAL A 347 -3.77 19.78 -15.60
C VAL A 347 -3.02 20.68 -14.63
N ARG A 348 -2.54 20.10 -13.54
CA ARG A 348 -1.61 20.77 -12.62
C ARG A 348 -0.18 20.74 -13.16
N ILE A 349 0.54 21.85 -12.97
CA ILE A 349 1.93 22.00 -13.45
C ILE A 349 2.86 20.95 -12.82
N ASP A 350 2.67 20.66 -11.52
CA ASP A 350 3.50 19.69 -10.77
C ASP A 350 3.37 18.24 -11.25
N PHE A 351 2.51 17.98 -12.24
CA PHE A 351 2.14 16.66 -12.71
C PHE A 351 2.44 16.46 -14.21
N LEU A 352 3.07 17.44 -14.87
CA LEU A 352 3.37 17.37 -16.31
C LEU A 352 4.34 16.24 -16.69
N GLU A 353 5.19 15.78 -15.76
CA GLU A 353 6.04 14.60 -15.97
C GLU A 353 5.23 13.31 -16.23
N GLY A 354 3.96 13.27 -15.81
CA GLY A 354 3.07 12.13 -16.02
C GLY A 354 2.81 11.80 -17.49
N PHE A 355 3.03 12.73 -18.42
CA PHE A 355 2.88 12.49 -19.86
C PHE A 355 3.89 11.47 -20.41
N GLU A 356 5.00 11.20 -19.73
CA GLU A 356 5.94 10.12 -20.12
C GLU A 356 5.28 8.74 -20.07
N GLN A 357 4.19 8.60 -19.31
CA GLN A 357 3.43 7.36 -19.17
C GLN A 357 2.42 7.14 -20.33
N LEU A 358 2.28 8.12 -21.24
CA LEU A 358 1.35 8.15 -22.37
C LEU A 358 2.14 8.31 -23.68
N PRO A 359 2.77 7.25 -24.21
CA PRO A 359 3.72 7.36 -25.30
C PRO A 359 3.12 7.96 -26.59
N LEU A 360 1.86 7.68 -26.91
CA LEU A 360 1.25 8.17 -28.16
C LEU A 360 0.78 9.61 -28.03
N LEU A 361 0.08 9.95 -26.95
CA LEU A 361 -0.31 11.33 -26.69
C LEU A 361 0.89 12.24 -26.42
N SER A 362 2.00 11.74 -25.86
CA SER A 362 3.23 12.53 -25.68
C SER A 362 3.83 13.01 -27.01
N GLU A 363 3.71 12.19 -28.08
CA GLU A 363 4.08 12.62 -29.43
C GLU A 363 3.21 13.79 -29.92
N LEU A 364 1.88 13.66 -29.76
CA LEU A 364 0.93 14.70 -30.17
C LEU A 364 1.03 15.95 -29.30
N TYR A 365 1.31 15.79 -28.01
CA TYR A 365 1.40 16.85 -27.03
C TYR A 365 2.45 17.88 -27.43
N ASN A 366 3.64 17.43 -27.79
CA ASN A 366 4.74 18.33 -28.17
C ASN A 366 4.52 19.04 -29.52
N ARG A 367 3.74 18.44 -30.43
CA ARG A 367 3.56 18.97 -31.80
C ARG A 367 2.28 19.78 -31.99
N HIS A 368 1.20 19.39 -31.33
CA HIS A 368 -0.15 19.85 -31.63
C HIS A 368 -0.89 20.47 -30.44
N CYS A 369 -0.47 20.19 -29.19
CA CYS A 369 -1.11 20.77 -28.02
C CYS A 369 -0.71 22.24 -27.85
N LYS A 370 -1.72 23.13 -27.76
CA LYS A 370 -1.54 24.50 -27.30
C LYS A 370 -1.68 24.54 -25.78
N ARG A 371 -0.75 25.22 -25.13
CA ARG A 371 -0.65 25.26 -23.67
C ARG A 371 -0.95 26.66 -23.18
N TYR A 372 -1.97 26.79 -22.34
CA TYR A 372 -2.32 28.05 -21.68
C TYR A 372 -2.01 27.96 -20.19
N LEU A 373 -1.03 28.75 -19.73
CA LEU A 373 -0.67 28.83 -18.32
C LEU A 373 -1.60 29.79 -17.59
N LEU A 374 -2.58 29.25 -16.87
CA LEU A 374 -3.46 30.01 -15.99
C LEU A 374 -2.71 30.43 -14.71
N LYS A 375 -2.32 31.70 -14.71
CA LYS A 375 -1.64 32.35 -13.57
C LYS A 375 -2.60 32.58 -12.40
N THR A 376 -2.05 32.85 -11.23
CA THR A 376 -2.81 33.39 -10.09
C THR A 376 -3.61 34.60 -10.55
N ILE A 377 -4.84 34.73 -10.07
CA ILE A 377 -5.72 35.84 -10.44
C ILE A 377 -5.06 37.17 -10.07
N SER A 378 -5.21 38.16 -10.95
CA SER A 378 -4.72 39.52 -10.69
C SER A 378 -5.53 40.16 -9.55
N GLN A 379 -4.99 41.20 -8.93
CA GLN A 379 -5.71 41.94 -7.88
C GLN A 379 -7.00 42.58 -8.42
N SER A 380 -6.98 43.07 -9.67
CA SER A 380 -8.18 43.60 -10.34
C SER A 380 -9.20 42.50 -10.62
N GLY A 381 -8.76 41.34 -11.12
CA GLY A 381 -9.64 40.19 -11.34
C GLY A 381 -10.25 39.68 -10.04
N LEU A 382 -9.47 39.63 -8.95
CA LEU A 382 -9.98 39.23 -7.64
C LEU A 382 -10.99 40.22 -7.08
N ARG A 383 -10.79 41.52 -7.32
CA ARG A 383 -11.78 42.55 -6.98
C ARG A 383 -13.09 42.31 -7.73
N GLU A 384 -13.04 42.00 -9.03
CA GLU A 384 -14.23 41.67 -9.82
C GLU A 384 -14.96 40.43 -9.29
N VAL A 385 -14.24 39.39 -8.86
CA VAL A 385 -14.83 38.19 -8.23
C VAL A 385 -15.65 38.54 -6.98
N ILE A 386 -15.28 39.61 -6.26
CA ILE A 386 -15.98 40.03 -5.04
C ILE A 386 -17.11 41.00 -5.38
N GLU A 387 -16.79 42.08 -6.10
CA GLU A 387 -17.68 43.24 -6.27
C GLU A 387 -18.80 43.00 -7.29
N GLN A 388 -18.53 42.26 -8.37
CA GLN A 388 -19.52 42.10 -9.44
C GLN A 388 -20.70 41.18 -9.05
N PRO A 389 -20.49 39.98 -8.48
CA PRO A 389 -21.62 39.20 -7.97
C PRO A 389 -22.34 39.90 -6.82
N ALA A 390 -21.60 40.64 -5.98
CA ALA A 390 -22.18 41.44 -4.90
C ALA A 390 -23.12 42.52 -5.42
N GLN A 391 -22.71 43.25 -6.47
CA GLN A 391 -23.53 44.27 -7.11
C GLN A 391 -24.84 43.68 -7.67
N LEU A 392 -24.77 42.51 -8.33
CA LEU A 392 -25.96 41.80 -8.82
C LEU A 392 -26.92 41.41 -7.69
N ALA A 393 -26.39 41.11 -6.49
CA ALA A 393 -27.20 40.78 -5.32
C ALA A 393 -27.57 42.00 -4.45
N GLY A 394 -27.20 43.22 -4.84
CA GLY A 394 -27.44 44.44 -4.08
C GLY A 394 -26.64 44.54 -2.77
N LEU A 395 -25.44 43.98 -2.72
CA LEU A 395 -24.59 43.96 -1.52
C LEU A 395 -23.57 45.09 -1.47
N ASP A 396 -23.39 45.66 -0.28
CA ASP A 396 -22.22 46.47 0.06
C ASP A 396 -21.06 45.56 0.56
N VAL A 397 -19.99 45.56 -0.23
CA VAL A 397 -18.74 44.82 0.04
C VAL A 397 -17.53 45.73 0.23
N SER A 398 -17.72 47.05 0.32
CA SER A 398 -16.64 48.04 0.35
C SER A 398 -15.56 47.76 1.42
N GLN A 399 -15.99 47.37 2.62
CA GLN A 399 -15.10 47.03 3.74
C GLN A 399 -14.40 45.69 3.52
N VAL A 400 -15.17 44.63 3.22
CA VAL A 400 -14.64 43.26 3.13
C VAL A 400 -13.72 43.08 1.92
N THR A 401 -13.98 43.75 0.80
CA THR A 401 -13.14 43.65 -0.41
C THR A 401 -11.70 44.02 -0.09
N THR A 402 -11.48 45.10 0.66
CA THR A 402 -10.13 45.55 1.00
C THR A 402 -9.39 44.52 1.86
N ALA A 403 -10.06 43.97 2.87
CA ALA A 403 -9.49 42.95 3.76
C ALA A 403 -9.16 41.64 3.01
N ILE A 404 -10.07 41.14 2.18
CA ILE A 404 -9.86 39.93 1.39
C ILE A 404 -8.72 40.11 0.38
N LEU A 405 -8.66 41.25 -0.32
CA LEU A 405 -7.58 41.52 -1.30
C LEU A 405 -6.19 41.51 -0.63
N GLN A 406 -6.09 41.97 0.62
CA GLN A 406 -4.86 41.94 1.39
C GLN A 406 -4.46 40.50 1.75
N ASP A 407 -5.39 39.71 2.27
CA ASP A 407 -5.12 38.32 2.69
C ASP A 407 -4.82 37.40 1.50
N ALA A 408 -5.57 37.53 0.41
CA ALA A 408 -5.42 36.66 -0.76
C ALA A 408 -4.12 36.90 -1.54
N ARG A 409 -3.48 38.06 -1.38
CA ARG A 409 -2.24 38.41 -2.10
C ARG A 409 -1.08 37.45 -1.79
N GLU A 410 -1.02 36.97 -0.55
CA GLU A 410 0.05 36.08 -0.08
C GLU A 410 -0.30 34.59 -0.20
N GLU A 411 -1.52 34.25 -0.67
CA GLU A 411 -2.07 32.90 -0.59
C GLU A 411 -2.23 32.24 -1.98
N PRO A 412 -1.37 31.27 -2.34
CA PRO A 412 -1.46 30.59 -3.63
C PRO A 412 -2.75 29.78 -3.77
N GLY A 413 -3.56 30.10 -4.78
CA GLY A 413 -4.84 29.43 -5.00
C GLY A 413 -5.93 29.89 -4.02
N ALA A 414 -5.93 31.17 -3.67
CA ALA A 414 -6.89 31.79 -2.75
C ALA A 414 -8.35 31.77 -3.23
N LEU A 415 -8.63 31.60 -4.54
CA LEU A 415 -9.98 31.75 -5.11
C LEU A 415 -11.07 30.94 -4.37
N PRO A 416 -10.90 29.63 -4.11
CA PRO A 416 -11.91 28.85 -3.37
C PRO A 416 -12.07 29.32 -1.92
N LEU A 417 -11.00 29.82 -1.29
CA LEU A 417 -11.06 30.35 0.07
C LEU A 417 -11.81 31.69 0.11
N VAL A 418 -11.61 32.53 -0.90
CA VAL A 418 -12.31 33.80 -1.07
C VAL A 418 -13.80 33.57 -1.29
N GLU A 419 -14.17 32.71 -2.23
CA GLU A 419 -15.57 32.31 -2.45
C GLU A 419 -16.20 31.72 -1.18
N ASN A 420 -15.47 30.89 -0.45
CA ASN A 420 -15.93 30.35 0.83
C ASN A 420 -16.18 31.46 1.85
N ALA A 421 -15.22 32.38 2.03
CA ALA A 421 -15.35 33.50 2.95
C ALA A 421 -16.55 34.39 2.60
N LEU A 422 -16.74 34.74 1.32
CA LEU A 422 -17.87 35.55 0.87
C LEU A 422 -19.21 34.85 1.12
N ARG A 423 -19.28 33.54 0.91
CA ARG A 423 -20.47 32.74 1.23
C ARG A 423 -20.78 32.71 2.73
N VAL A 424 -19.76 32.52 3.58
CA VAL A 424 -19.93 32.57 5.05
C VAL A 424 -20.47 33.94 5.47
N LEU A 425 -19.84 35.01 4.98
CA LEU A 425 -20.24 36.37 5.32
C LEU A 425 -21.62 36.70 4.80
N TRP A 426 -22.01 36.19 3.62
CA TRP A 426 -23.37 36.33 3.11
C TRP A 426 -24.39 35.71 4.05
N GLU A 427 -24.14 34.53 4.62
CA GLU A 427 -25.08 33.89 5.55
C GLU A 427 -25.19 34.59 6.91
N GLU A 428 -24.07 35.10 7.40
CA GLU A 428 -24.01 35.80 8.68
C GLU A 428 -24.27 37.31 8.54
N ARG A 429 -24.59 37.79 7.32
CA ARG A 429 -24.80 39.20 7.03
C ARG A 429 -25.97 39.78 7.81
N ARG A 430 -25.90 41.08 8.08
CA ARG A 430 -27.01 41.87 8.61
C ARG A 430 -27.44 42.87 7.55
N GLY A 431 -28.61 42.67 6.97
CA GLY A 431 -29.10 43.46 5.84
C GLY A 431 -28.31 43.17 4.55
N GLU A 432 -27.89 44.22 3.87
CA GLU A 432 -27.22 44.15 2.56
C GLU A 432 -25.69 44.33 2.67
N VAL A 433 -25.10 44.24 3.87
CA VAL A 433 -23.67 44.52 4.10
C VAL A 433 -22.90 43.24 4.44
N LEU A 434 -21.80 42.97 3.72
CA LEU A 434 -20.80 41.98 4.12
C LEU A 434 -19.73 42.64 5.01
N SER A 435 -19.74 42.30 6.30
CA SER A 435 -18.91 42.97 7.31
C SER A 435 -17.43 42.60 7.21
N GLY A 436 -16.57 43.61 7.02
CA GLY A 436 -15.11 43.45 7.11
C GLY A 436 -14.64 43.11 8.54
N GLN A 437 -15.29 43.65 9.57
CA GLN A 437 -14.96 43.33 10.96
C GLN A 437 -15.24 41.86 11.28
N LEU A 438 -16.37 41.32 10.82
CA LEU A 438 -16.72 39.90 11.02
C LEU A 438 -15.70 38.98 10.33
N TYR A 439 -15.22 39.39 9.17
CA TYR A 439 -14.16 38.68 8.44
C TYR A 439 -12.84 38.64 9.23
N GLU A 440 -12.42 39.77 9.78
CA GLU A 440 -11.20 39.86 10.60
C GLU A 440 -11.32 39.08 11.92
N ASP A 441 -12.45 39.21 12.62
CA ASP A 441 -12.72 38.52 13.89
C ASP A 441 -12.68 36.99 13.74
N LYS A 442 -13.04 36.48 12.56
CA LYS A 442 -13.02 35.05 12.22
C LYS A 442 -11.67 34.56 11.68
N GLY A 443 -10.64 35.41 11.70
CA GLY A 443 -9.28 35.04 11.32
C GLY A 443 -9.03 34.96 9.81
N GLY A 444 -9.78 35.75 9.04
CA GLY A 444 -9.62 35.89 7.58
C GLY A 444 -10.01 34.65 6.78
N ILE A 445 -9.60 34.58 5.51
CA ILE A 445 -9.99 33.53 4.55
C ILE A 445 -9.73 32.09 5.04
N ALA A 446 -8.60 31.86 5.72
CA ALA A 446 -8.27 30.53 6.24
C ALA A 446 -9.01 30.19 7.54
N GLY A 447 -9.16 31.18 8.44
CA GLY A 447 -9.86 31.01 9.71
C GLY A 447 -11.35 30.69 9.50
N LEU A 448 -11.99 31.36 8.55
CA LEU A 448 -13.38 31.13 8.16
C LEU A 448 -13.66 29.69 7.70
N LEU A 449 -12.77 29.12 6.88
CA LEU A 449 -12.88 27.74 6.44
C LEU A 449 -12.74 26.76 7.62
N GLU A 450 -11.72 26.94 8.45
CA GLU A 450 -11.46 26.09 9.62
C GLU A 450 -12.65 26.14 10.61
N GLU A 451 -13.14 27.33 10.92
CA GLU A 451 -14.27 27.54 11.83
C GLU A 451 -15.54 26.87 11.35
N GLN A 452 -15.94 27.06 10.08
CA GLN A 452 -17.14 26.43 9.54
C GLN A 452 -17.02 24.91 9.45
N ALA A 453 -15.89 24.39 8.98
CA ALA A 453 -15.69 22.95 8.86
C ALA A 453 -15.72 22.26 10.23
N ASP A 454 -15.10 22.88 11.25
CA ASP A 454 -15.16 22.37 12.62
C ASP A 454 -16.54 22.55 13.26
N ALA A 455 -17.26 23.63 12.95
CA ALA A 455 -18.64 23.82 13.39
C ALA A 455 -19.58 22.75 12.82
N LEU A 456 -19.44 22.41 11.53
CA LEU A 456 -20.18 21.33 10.88
C LEU A 456 -19.89 19.99 11.57
N LEU A 457 -18.61 19.67 11.83
CA LEU A 457 -18.25 18.45 12.54
C LEU A 457 -18.77 18.43 14.00
N ARG A 458 -18.76 19.56 14.72
CA ARG A 458 -19.32 19.66 16.08
C ARG A 458 -20.83 19.41 16.08
N ARG A 459 -21.56 19.99 15.14
CA ARG A 459 -23.01 19.80 15.01
C ARG A 459 -23.36 18.35 14.67
N LEU A 460 -22.67 17.79 13.68
CA LEU A 460 -22.78 16.38 13.30
C LEU A 460 -22.48 15.44 14.48
N ASP A 461 -21.52 15.79 15.34
CA ASP A 461 -21.24 15.02 16.56
C ASP A 461 -22.37 15.12 17.59
N SER A 462 -22.93 16.30 17.79
CA SER A 462 -24.05 16.50 18.72
C SER A 462 -25.33 15.79 18.28
N GLU A 463 -25.58 15.69 16.98
CA GLU A 463 -26.81 15.10 16.41
C GLU A 463 -26.68 13.59 16.16
N LEU A 464 -25.52 13.13 15.67
CA LEU A 464 -25.33 11.74 15.21
C LEU A 464 -24.17 11.01 15.90
N ASN A 465 -23.43 11.66 16.81
CA ASN A 465 -22.16 11.18 17.36
C ASN A 465 -21.20 10.72 16.24
N GLY A 466 -21.18 11.48 15.14
CA GLY A 466 -20.61 11.07 13.87
C GLY A 466 -19.24 11.66 13.55
N ARG A 467 -18.62 12.48 14.42
CA ARG A 467 -17.39 13.21 14.07
C ARG A 467 -16.26 12.28 13.62
N ALA A 468 -16.09 11.16 14.33
CA ALA A 468 -15.08 10.17 13.98
C ALA A 468 -15.38 9.51 12.62
N ASP A 469 -16.65 9.28 12.31
CA ASP A 469 -17.09 8.64 11.06
C ASP A 469 -16.93 9.58 9.86
N ALA A 470 -17.21 10.88 10.05
CA ALA A 470 -16.95 11.91 9.07
C ALA A 470 -15.45 12.04 8.75
N LEU A 471 -14.58 12.08 9.78
CA LEU A 471 -13.13 12.14 9.57
C LEU A 471 -12.58 10.88 8.87
N GLU A 472 -13.13 9.70 9.16
CA GLU A 472 -12.76 8.46 8.46
C GLU A 472 -13.19 8.49 6.99
N LEU A 473 -14.36 9.05 6.66
CA LEU A 473 -14.77 9.27 5.27
C LEU A 473 -13.83 10.25 4.56
N LEU A 474 -13.57 11.42 5.15
CA LEU A 474 -12.69 12.44 4.56
C LEU A 474 -11.25 11.91 4.34
N LEU A 475 -10.76 11.09 5.27
CA LEU A 475 -9.49 10.37 5.12
C LEU A 475 -9.54 9.38 3.94
N ALA A 476 -10.64 8.64 3.79
CA ALA A 476 -10.80 7.69 2.70
C ALA A 476 -10.91 8.36 1.32
N LEU A 477 -11.36 9.62 1.28
CA LEU A 477 -11.38 10.48 0.09
C LEU A 477 -10.04 11.21 -0.16
N THR A 478 -8.99 10.87 0.60
CA THR A 478 -7.65 11.45 0.44
C THR A 478 -6.62 10.36 0.17
N ARG A 479 -5.70 10.60 -0.76
CA ARG A 479 -4.50 9.78 -0.95
C ARG A 479 -3.26 10.60 -0.64
N VAL A 480 -2.30 9.97 0.02
CA VAL A 480 -0.97 10.56 0.25
C VAL A 480 0.01 9.82 -0.66
N ASN A 481 0.66 10.53 -1.57
CA ASN A 481 1.66 9.93 -2.46
C ASN A 481 2.99 9.68 -1.72
N ASP A 482 3.94 9.03 -2.39
CA ASP A 482 5.25 8.69 -1.81
C ASP A 482 6.04 9.94 -1.37
N GLU A 483 5.83 11.07 -2.04
CA GLU A 483 6.41 12.38 -1.69
C GLU A 483 5.72 13.07 -0.49
N GLY A 484 4.61 12.51 0.02
CA GLY A 484 3.84 13.10 1.12
C GLY A 484 2.86 14.20 0.70
N ARG A 485 2.58 14.36 -0.59
CA ARG A 485 1.54 15.26 -1.09
C ARG A 485 0.16 14.61 -0.96
N HIS A 486 -0.80 15.43 -0.52
CA HIS A 486 -2.20 15.02 -0.42
C HIS A 486 -2.92 15.29 -1.74
N THR A 487 -3.62 14.31 -2.27
CA THR A 487 -4.49 14.42 -3.45
C THR A 487 -5.87 13.88 -3.11
N ARG A 488 -6.90 14.42 -3.75
CA ARG A 488 -8.27 13.88 -3.61
C ARG A 488 -8.38 12.51 -4.23
N ARG A 489 -9.28 11.68 -3.71
CA ARG A 489 -9.66 10.38 -4.25
C ARG A 489 -11.18 10.25 -4.20
N ARG A 490 -11.76 9.77 -5.29
CA ARG A 490 -13.19 9.41 -5.32
C ARG A 490 -13.43 7.99 -4.84
N LEU A 491 -14.57 7.81 -4.20
CA LEU A 491 -15.06 6.50 -3.79
C LEU A 491 -16.44 6.25 -4.40
N ALA A 492 -16.69 5.01 -4.81
CA ALA A 492 -18.05 4.59 -5.10
C ALA A 492 -18.93 4.78 -3.85
N LEU A 493 -20.20 5.18 -4.03
CA LEU A 493 -21.10 5.49 -2.92
C LEU A 493 -21.22 4.33 -1.91
N GLY A 494 -21.20 3.09 -2.38
CA GLY A 494 -21.19 1.90 -1.51
C GLY A 494 -19.97 1.85 -0.59
N GLU A 495 -18.78 2.16 -1.11
CA GLU A 495 -17.54 2.18 -0.33
C GLU A 495 -17.48 3.36 0.63
N ALA A 496 -17.94 4.53 0.19
CA ALA A 496 -18.05 5.72 1.02
C ALA A 496 -18.98 5.47 2.23
N ARG A 497 -20.13 4.81 2.02
CA ARG A 497 -21.05 4.42 3.09
C ARG A 497 -20.37 3.50 4.11
N LEU A 498 -19.56 2.54 3.66
CA LEU A 498 -18.84 1.64 4.56
C LEU A 498 -17.74 2.38 5.34
N ALA A 499 -17.03 3.32 4.70
CA ALA A 499 -16.03 4.17 5.35
C ALA A 499 -16.65 5.03 6.46
N ALA A 500 -17.80 5.65 6.17
CA ALA A 500 -18.57 6.48 7.10
C ALA A 500 -19.44 5.67 8.09
N GLY A 501 -19.48 4.34 8.01
CA GLY A 501 -20.37 3.49 8.80
C GLY A 501 -19.87 3.13 10.21
N GLY A 502 -18.84 3.81 10.71
CA GLY A 502 -18.22 3.54 12.02
C GLY A 502 -17.68 2.12 12.20
N LYS A 503 -17.45 1.73 13.47
CA LYS A 503 -16.77 0.45 13.80
C LYS A 503 -17.47 -0.80 13.22
N LYS A 504 -18.77 -0.72 12.92
CA LYS A 504 -19.56 -1.83 12.38
C LYS A 504 -19.67 -1.84 10.86
N ALA A 505 -19.15 -0.80 10.18
CA ALA A 505 -19.34 -0.55 8.75
C ALA A 505 -20.84 -0.59 8.37
N ASP A 506 -21.66 0.17 9.11
CA ASP A 506 -23.10 0.28 8.89
C ASP A 506 -23.38 1.24 7.74
N ALA A 507 -23.86 0.70 6.62
CA ALA A 507 -24.12 1.48 5.42
C ALA A 507 -25.25 2.52 5.58
N ALA A 508 -26.23 2.28 6.45
CA ALA A 508 -27.33 3.22 6.69
C ALA A 508 -26.82 4.44 7.47
N ARG A 509 -26.01 4.19 8.51
CA ARG A 509 -25.31 5.26 9.23
C ARG A 509 -24.36 6.04 8.31
N GLY A 510 -23.60 5.33 7.47
CA GLY A 510 -22.70 5.97 6.52
C GLY A 510 -23.43 6.87 5.52
N GLN A 511 -24.61 6.46 5.07
CA GLN A 511 -25.46 7.29 4.21
C GLN A 511 -25.87 8.59 4.91
N GLN A 512 -26.30 8.52 6.18
CA GLN A 512 -26.66 9.72 6.95
C GLN A 512 -25.48 10.70 7.10
N ILE A 513 -24.27 10.19 7.32
CA ILE A 513 -23.06 11.01 7.42
C ILE A 513 -22.74 11.69 6.07
N ILE A 514 -22.81 10.95 4.95
CA ILE A 514 -22.57 11.49 3.61
C ILE A 514 -23.59 12.59 3.28
N GLU A 515 -24.88 12.33 3.52
CA GLU A 515 -25.96 13.29 3.34
C GLU A 515 -25.66 14.58 4.12
N TYR A 516 -25.32 14.45 5.41
CA TYR A 516 -24.98 15.57 6.27
C TYR A 516 -23.80 16.40 5.73
N LEU A 517 -22.70 15.74 5.36
CA LEU A 517 -21.49 16.41 4.85
C LEU A 517 -21.69 17.01 3.44
N SER A 518 -22.67 16.51 2.69
CA SER A 518 -23.09 17.06 1.39
C SER A 518 -24.13 18.18 1.50
N GLY A 519 -24.51 18.59 2.72
CA GLY A 519 -25.46 19.68 2.96
C GLY A 519 -26.94 19.29 2.85
N HIS A 520 -27.27 17.98 2.83
CA HIS A 520 -28.62 17.45 2.80
C HIS A 520 -28.94 16.77 4.15
N SER A 521 -29.94 17.26 4.90
CA SER A 521 -30.43 16.55 6.10
C SER A 521 -31.81 15.95 5.84
N ALA A 522 -31.96 14.65 6.13
CA ALA A 522 -33.24 13.96 6.14
C ALA A 522 -33.88 14.12 7.52
N ASN A 523 -34.85 15.03 7.65
CA ASN A 523 -35.73 15.03 8.82
C ASN A 523 -36.70 13.84 8.73
N SER A 524 -37.10 13.31 9.89
CA SER A 524 -38.04 12.20 10.09
C SER A 524 -39.47 12.44 9.53
N HIS A 525 -39.71 13.53 8.80
CA HIS A 525 -40.99 13.91 8.18
C HIS A 525 -40.88 14.19 6.66
N GLY A 526 -39.83 13.72 5.98
CA GLY A 526 -39.80 13.67 4.50
C GLY A 526 -39.60 15.00 3.78
N GLN A 527 -39.37 16.11 4.49
CA GLN A 527 -38.91 17.37 3.90
C GLN A 527 -37.39 17.51 4.07
N ARG A 528 -36.66 17.68 2.96
CA ARG A 528 -35.22 18.01 2.92
C ARG A 528 -35.06 19.45 3.42
N GLN A 529 -34.33 19.64 4.52
CA GLN A 529 -33.98 20.98 5.02
C GLN A 529 -32.46 21.16 4.89
N HIS A 530 -32.00 22.31 4.34
CA HIS A 530 -30.58 22.64 4.22
C HIS A 530 -30.00 23.01 5.59
N ASN A 531 -29.19 22.12 6.17
CA ASN A 531 -28.56 22.27 7.48
C ASN A 531 -27.26 23.10 7.39
N GLY A 532 -27.35 24.38 7.02
CA GLY A 532 -26.16 25.20 6.77
C GLY A 532 -25.43 24.80 5.48
N THR A 533 -24.62 25.71 4.95
CA THR A 533 -24.25 25.69 3.53
C THR A 533 -22.87 25.13 3.20
N LEU A 534 -22.01 24.91 4.20
CA LEU A 534 -20.69 24.35 3.94
C LEU A 534 -20.84 22.86 3.62
N ARG A 535 -20.66 22.53 2.35
CA ARG A 535 -20.48 21.15 1.88
C ARG A 535 -19.00 20.82 2.00
N LEU A 536 -18.67 19.69 2.62
CA LEU A 536 -17.29 19.17 2.62
C LEU A 536 -17.08 18.10 1.55
N VAL A 537 -18.17 17.47 1.13
CA VAL A 537 -18.19 16.33 0.22
C VAL A 537 -19.23 16.59 -0.87
N SER A 538 -18.91 16.23 -2.12
CA SER A 538 -19.86 16.18 -3.22
C SER A 538 -20.27 14.73 -3.50
N VAL A 539 -21.52 14.54 -3.89
CA VAL A 539 -22.05 13.27 -4.40
C VAL A 539 -22.43 13.50 -5.85
N VAL A 540 -21.73 12.81 -6.75
CA VAL A 540 -21.89 12.96 -8.21
C VAL A 540 -22.56 11.70 -8.74
N ASN A 541 -23.70 11.88 -9.42
CA ASN A 541 -24.43 10.79 -10.06
C ASN A 541 -23.84 10.43 -11.44
N ASP A 542 -24.27 9.31 -12.03
CA ASP A 542 -23.79 8.83 -13.34
C ASP A 542 -24.05 9.79 -14.51
N ASP A 543 -24.97 10.76 -14.33
CA ASP A 543 -25.27 11.83 -15.29
C ASP A 543 -24.40 13.09 -15.09
N GLY A 544 -23.43 13.04 -14.16
CA GLY A 544 -22.53 14.16 -13.86
C GLY A 544 -23.18 15.31 -13.09
N ARG A 545 -24.46 15.19 -12.70
CA ARG A 545 -25.16 16.22 -11.92
C ARG A 545 -24.94 16.02 -10.42
N GLU A 546 -24.68 17.12 -9.72
CA GLU A 546 -24.74 17.15 -8.26
C GLU A 546 -26.20 17.25 -7.80
N GLY A 547 -26.66 16.29 -7.00
CA GLY A 547 -28.01 16.31 -6.43
C GLY A 547 -29.07 15.60 -7.30
N GLY A 548 -29.64 14.54 -6.74
CA GLY A 548 -30.63 13.66 -7.35
C GLY A 548 -30.80 12.40 -6.50
N ASP A 549 -31.81 11.56 -6.75
CA ASP A 549 -31.94 10.28 -6.05
C ASP A 549 -30.79 9.36 -6.49
N ALA A 550 -29.85 9.08 -5.59
CA ALA A 550 -28.56 8.47 -5.93
C ALA A 550 -28.74 7.06 -6.51
N GLY A 551 -28.54 6.94 -7.83
CA GLY A 551 -28.65 5.69 -8.58
C GLY A 551 -27.51 4.70 -8.30
N LYS A 552 -27.58 3.53 -8.96
CA LYS A 552 -26.51 2.52 -8.94
C LYS A 552 -25.30 2.99 -9.77
N GLY A 553 -24.42 3.79 -9.18
CA GLY A 553 -23.16 4.21 -9.80
C GLY A 553 -22.55 5.49 -9.23
N ALA A 554 -23.31 6.24 -8.42
CA ALA A 554 -22.86 7.49 -7.81
C ALA A 554 -21.52 7.38 -7.07
N THR A 555 -20.74 8.46 -7.15
CA THR A 555 -19.43 8.59 -6.49
C THR A 555 -19.43 9.74 -5.48
N VAL A 556 -18.53 9.65 -4.52
CA VAL A 556 -18.35 10.59 -3.43
C VAL A 556 -16.93 11.15 -3.51
N ASP A 557 -16.77 12.47 -3.43
CA ASP A 557 -15.49 13.19 -3.51
C ASP A 557 -15.42 14.33 -2.48
N LEU A 558 -14.21 14.79 -2.16
CA LEU A 558 -14.02 16.06 -1.47
C LEU A 558 -14.44 17.22 -2.38
N ILE A 559 -15.25 18.14 -1.82
CA ILE A 559 -15.75 19.30 -2.57
C ILE A 559 -14.62 20.10 -3.22
N HIS A 560 -13.48 20.22 -2.53
CA HIS A 560 -12.32 20.96 -3.00
C HIS A 560 -11.02 20.49 -2.32
N GLU A 561 -9.90 20.49 -3.05
CA GLU A 561 -8.58 20.05 -2.56
C GLU A 561 -8.04 20.95 -1.43
N THR A 562 -8.49 22.21 -1.35
CA THR A 562 -8.08 23.16 -0.31
C THR A 562 -8.25 22.62 1.11
N LEU A 563 -9.24 21.74 1.33
CA LEU A 563 -9.48 21.08 2.63
C LEU A 563 -8.29 20.24 3.11
N ILE A 564 -7.44 19.75 2.19
CA ILE A 564 -6.33 18.83 2.48
C ILE A 564 -4.96 19.42 2.17
N ARG A 565 -4.90 20.67 1.68
CA ARG A 565 -3.64 21.34 1.31
C ARG A 565 -2.92 21.92 2.54
N PRO A 566 -1.57 21.90 2.54
CA PRO A 566 -0.78 22.65 3.50
C PRO A 566 -0.94 24.16 3.25
N LYS A 567 -1.17 24.91 4.32
CA LYS A 567 -1.14 26.38 4.35
C LYS A 567 0.30 26.89 4.55
N GLY A 568 1.07 26.21 5.39
CA GLY A 568 2.44 26.62 5.71
C GLY A 568 3.05 25.77 6.81
N LYS A 569 4.14 26.24 7.41
CA LYS A 569 4.76 25.61 8.58
C LYS A 569 4.37 26.35 9.85
N ASP A 570 3.99 25.60 10.88
CA ASP A 570 3.83 26.11 12.22
C ASP A 570 5.16 26.70 12.71
N LYS A 571 5.14 27.95 13.20
CA LYS A 571 6.35 28.67 13.60
C LYS A 571 7.04 28.06 14.83
N ALA A 572 6.31 27.35 15.69
CA ALA A 572 6.84 26.78 16.92
C ALA A 572 7.38 25.35 16.74
N THR A 573 6.70 24.53 15.92
CA THR A 573 6.99 23.10 15.75
C THR A 573 7.68 22.78 14.42
N GLY A 574 7.68 23.72 13.46
CA GLY A 574 8.21 23.51 12.11
C GLY A 574 7.41 22.53 11.25
N LYS A 575 6.32 21.95 11.78
CA LYS A 575 5.45 20.99 11.09
C LYS A 575 4.54 21.70 10.10
N LEU A 576 4.19 21.02 9.01
CA LEU A 576 3.19 21.51 8.08
C LEU A 576 1.80 21.57 8.75
N VAL A 577 1.08 22.65 8.45
CA VAL A 577 -0.28 22.90 8.92
C VAL A 577 -1.15 23.16 7.71
N GLY A 578 -2.30 22.48 7.62
CA GLY A 578 -3.27 22.68 6.56
C GLY A 578 -4.17 23.90 6.75
N TYR A 579 -4.91 24.28 5.71
CA TYR A 579 -5.97 25.29 5.81
C TYR A 579 -7.08 24.86 6.77
N TRP A 580 -7.37 23.55 6.82
CA TRP A 580 -8.20 22.95 7.86
C TRP A 580 -7.36 22.06 8.76
N LYS A 581 -6.95 22.59 9.92
CA LYS A 581 -5.99 21.93 10.81
C LYS A 581 -6.49 20.59 11.34
N THR A 582 -7.78 20.50 11.68
CA THR A 582 -8.41 19.28 12.19
C THR A 582 -8.26 18.12 11.22
N LEU A 583 -8.66 18.31 9.95
CA LEU A 583 -8.54 17.25 8.93
C LEU A 583 -7.08 16.97 8.57
N TYR A 584 -6.27 18.01 8.39
CA TYR A 584 -4.87 17.84 8.00
C TYR A 584 -4.08 17.04 9.06
N SER A 585 -4.23 17.39 10.34
CA SER A 585 -3.59 16.65 11.45
C SER A 585 -4.10 15.21 11.55
N TYR A 586 -5.38 14.98 11.25
CA TYR A 586 -5.97 13.65 11.22
C TYR A 586 -5.41 12.79 10.09
N ILE A 587 -5.21 13.36 8.90
CA ILE A 587 -4.58 12.70 7.75
C ILE A 587 -3.14 12.31 8.10
N GLU A 588 -2.34 13.25 8.61
CA GLU A 588 -0.94 12.99 8.99
C GLU A 588 -0.82 11.91 10.07
N ALA A 589 -1.70 11.93 11.08
CA ALA A 589 -1.72 10.90 12.13
C ALA A 589 -2.13 9.50 11.62
N ASN A 590 -2.70 9.41 10.40
CA ASN A 590 -3.17 8.18 9.79
C ASN A 590 -2.58 7.93 8.40
N ARG A 591 -1.48 8.61 8.03
CA ARG A 591 -0.87 8.59 6.70
C ARG A 591 -0.59 7.18 6.17
N ASP A 592 -0.07 6.31 7.04
CA ASP A 592 0.31 4.95 6.67
C ASP A 592 -0.90 4.03 6.37
N ARG A 593 -2.14 4.45 6.69
CA ARG A 593 -3.32 3.61 6.43
C ARG A 593 -3.54 3.36 4.94
N GLY A 594 -3.23 4.35 4.08
CA GLY A 594 -3.30 4.17 2.63
C GLY A 594 -2.33 3.08 2.17
N PHE A 595 -1.07 3.17 2.61
CA PHE A 595 -0.04 2.17 2.34
C PHE A 595 -0.47 0.75 2.78
N TYR A 596 -0.97 0.61 4.01
CA TYR A 596 -1.42 -0.69 4.51
C TYR A 596 -2.65 -1.22 3.78
N ARG A 597 -3.52 -0.36 3.26
CA ARG A 597 -4.69 -0.75 2.46
C ARG A 597 -4.26 -1.34 1.12
N ASP A 598 -3.36 -0.66 0.42
CA ASP A 598 -2.79 -1.13 -0.84
C ASP A 598 -2.01 -2.45 -0.63
N GLN A 599 -1.26 -2.56 0.47
CA GLN A 599 -0.57 -3.79 0.85
C GLN A 599 -1.54 -4.95 1.12
N LEU A 600 -2.63 -4.69 1.87
CA LEU A 600 -3.65 -5.69 2.17
C LEU A 600 -4.33 -6.19 0.89
N GLN A 601 -4.70 -5.27 -0.02
CA GLN A 601 -5.35 -5.62 -1.29
C GLN A 601 -4.45 -6.54 -2.12
N ARG A 602 -3.17 -6.17 -2.32
CA ARG A 602 -2.19 -7.00 -3.05
C ARG A 602 -2.01 -8.37 -2.41
N GLN A 603 -1.91 -8.45 -1.08
CA GLN A 603 -1.75 -9.72 -0.38
C GLN A 603 -3.02 -10.59 -0.49
N ALA A 604 -4.19 -9.99 -0.43
CA ALA A 604 -5.46 -10.69 -0.56
C ALA A 604 -5.68 -11.23 -1.97
N GLU A 605 -5.33 -10.45 -3.00
CA GLU A 605 -5.37 -10.87 -4.41
C GLU A 605 -4.40 -12.03 -4.69
N ASP A 606 -3.12 -11.91 -4.29
CA ASP A 606 -2.11 -12.98 -4.41
C ASP A 606 -2.57 -14.26 -3.66
N TRP A 607 -3.18 -14.10 -2.48
CA TRP A 607 -3.75 -15.21 -1.73
C TRP A 607 -4.96 -15.84 -2.45
N GLY A 608 -5.82 -15.02 -3.04
CA GLY A 608 -7.00 -15.44 -3.79
C GLY A 608 -6.67 -16.30 -5.01
N GLN A 609 -5.61 -15.93 -5.74
CA GLN A 609 -5.15 -16.62 -6.95
C GLN A 609 -4.47 -17.97 -6.69
N ARG A 610 -3.93 -18.20 -5.49
CA ARG A 610 -3.22 -19.45 -5.14
C ARG A 610 -4.16 -20.59 -4.74
N LYS A 611 -3.70 -21.85 -4.83
CA LYS A 611 -4.40 -23.07 -4.35
C LYS A 611 -3.53 -23.87 -3.37
N GLY A 612 -4.15 -24.71 -2.55
CA GLY A 612 -3.47 -25.67 -1.66
C GLY A 612 -2.53 -25.03 -0.61
N LEU A 613 -1.35 -25.64 -0.43
CA LEU A 613 -0.31 -25.21 0.53
C LEU A 613 0.20 -23.78 0.28
N GLY A 614 0.11 -23.27 -0.95
CA GLY A 614 0.47 -21.90 -1.31
C GLY A 614 -0.36 -20.83 -0.58
N ARG A 615 -1.62 -21.13 -0.25
CA ARG A 615 -2.50 -20.24 0.53
C ARG A 615 -2.12 -20.16 2.00
N TRP A 616 -1.49 -21.19 2.56
CA TRP A 616 -1.12 -21.24 3.98
C TRP A 616 0.15 -20.45 4.29
N ARG A 617 1.11 -20.44 3.36
CA ARG A 617 2.42 -19.77 3.53
C ARG A 617 2.36 -18.24 3.37
N LYS A 618 1.34 -17.71 2.71
CA LYS A 618 1.20 -16.29 2.36
C LYS A 618 0.16 -15.53 3.21
N LEU A 619 -0.22 -16.08 4.37
CA LEU A 619 -1.11 -15.40 5.31
C LEU A 619 -0.36 -14.34 6.13
N ALA A 620 -1.09 -13.30 6.55
CA ALA A 620 -0.50 -12.20 7.29
C ALA A 620 0.08 -12.66 8.64
N GLY A 621 1.27 -12.15 8.96
CA GLY A 621 1.91 -12.34 10.25
C GLY A 621 1.28 -11.49 11.36
N TRP A 622 1.76 -11.64 12.60
CA TRP A 622 1.21 -10.90 13.76
C TRP A 622 1.43 -9.39 13.66
N GLY A 623 2.59 -8.96 13.16
CA GLY A 623 2.88 -7.53 12.93
C GLY A 623 1.94 -6.92 11.89
N GLU A 624 1.75 -7.60 10.77
CA GLU A 624 0.84 -7.18 9.69
C GLU A 624 -0.63 -7.16 10.18
N LEU A 625 -1.07 -8.18 10.91
CA LEU A 625 -2.42 -8.22 11.49
C LEU A 625 -2.69 -7.06 12.47
N ARG A 626 -1.67 -6.57 13.19
CA ARG A 626 -1.78 -5.35 14.01
C ARG A 626 -1.91 -4.10 13.14
N ALA A 627 -1.12 -3.99 12.07
CA ALA A 627 -1.21 -2.87 11.13
C ALA A 627 -2.58 -2.83 10.42
N TYR A 628 -3.07 -3.99 9.95
CA TYR A 628 -4.38 -4.11 9.29
C TYR A 628 -5.58 -3.97 10.22
N ARG A 629 -5.38 -3.92 11.55
CA ARG A 629 -6.49 -3.79 12.52
C ARG A 629 -7.30 -2.51 12.31
N LYS A 630 -6.66 -1.45 11.80
CA LYS A 630 -7.30 -0.16 11.53
C LYS A 630 -8.00 -0.10 10.17
N LEU A 631 -7.80 -1.09 9.30
CA LEU A 631 -8.43 -1.17 7.98
C LEU A 631 -9.82 -1.81 8.06
N ARG A 632 -10.74 -1.34 7.21
CA ARG A 632 -12.13 -1.81 7.15
C ARG A 632 -12.47 -2.32 5.74
N PRO A 633 -12.03 -3.52 5.34
CA PRO A 633 -12.43 -4.12 4.08
C PRO A 633 -13.92 -4.50 4.12
N ASP A 634 -14.59 -4.44 2.97
CA ASP A 634 -15.98 -4.88 2.83
C ASP A 634 -16.12 -6.37 3.22
N LYS A 635 -17.22 -6.74 3.88
CA LYS A 635 -17.43 -8.09 4.42
C LYS A 635 -17.45 -9.17 3.33
N GLY A 636 -17.83 -8.82 2.09
CA GLY A 636 -17.86 -9.73 0.94
C GLY A 636 -16.51 -9.85 0.20
N SER A 637 -15.56 -8.97 0.50
CA SER A 637 -14.30 -8.82 -0.25
C SER A 637 -13.32 -9.98 -0.04
N VAL A 638 -12.32 -10.08 -0.93
CA VAL A 638 -11.25 -11.09 -0.82
C VAL A 638 -10.39 -10.82 0.42
N GLU A 639 -10.18 -9.54 0.73
CA GLU A 639 -9.44 -8.98 1.86
C GLU A 639 -10.05 -9.42 3.19
N ALA A 640 -11.38 -9.34 3.34
CA ALA A 640 -12.06 -9.78 4.56
C ALA A 640 -11.88 -11.29 4.79
N ARG A 641 -11.95 -12.10 3.73
CA ARG A 641 -11.70 -13.55 3.81
C ARG A 641 -10.25 -13.85 4.17
N PHE A 642 -9.30 -13.14 3.56
CA PHE A 642 -7.87 -13.22 3.85
C PHE A 642 -7.56 -12.92 5.32
N LEU A 643 -8.09 -11.82 5.86
CA LEU A 643 -7.88 -11.45 7.26
C LEU A 643 -8.50 -12.45 8.23
N ARG A 644 -9.72 -12.95 7.96
CA ARG A 644 -10.36 -13.97 8.80
C ARG A 644 -9.50 -15.24 8.85
N ARG A 645 -8.98 -15.70 7.71
CA ARG A 645 -8.13 -16.88 7.64
C ARG A 645 -6.79 -16.65 8.34
N SER A 646 -6.18 -15.48 8.14
CA SER A 646 -4.91 -15.10 8.79
C SER A 646 -5.03 -15.08 10.31
N ARG A 647 -6.15 -14.57 10.86
CA ARG A 647 -6.42 -14.57 12.32
C ARG A 647 -6.55 -15.98 12.90
N VAL A 648 -7.29 -16.87 12.22
CA VAL A 648 -7.46 -18.27 12.65
C VAL A 648 -6.11 -18.99 12.68
N VAL A 649 -5.31 -18.85 11.63
CA VAL A 649 -3.97 -19.46 11.57
C VAL A 649 -3.02 -18.82 12.58
N GLY A 650 -3.10 -17.50 12.80
CA GLY A 650 -2.36 -16.82 13.85
C GLY A 650 -2.65 -17.40 15.24
N TRP A 651 -3.94 -17.63 15.56
CA TRP A 651 -4.37 -18.29 16.79
C TRP A 651 -3.82 -19.72 16.93
N LEU A 652 -3.90 -20.52 15.86
CA LEU A 652 -3.35 -21.89 15.86
C LEU A 652 -1.84 -21.91 16.12
N LYS A 653 -1.09 -20.99 15.48
CA LYS A 653 0.36 -20.84 15.72
C LYS A 653 0.66 -20.41 17.16
N GLY A 654 -0.14 -19.48 17.71
CA GLY A 654 -0.02 -19.04 19.10
C GLY A 654 -0.31 -20.16 20.09
N GLY A 655 -1.34 -20.96 19.86
CA GLY A 655 -1.66 -22.13 20.68
C GLY A 655 -0.56 -23.20 20.63
N ALA A 656 -0.02 -23.50 19.45
CA ALA A 656 1.11 -24.41 19.31
C ALA A 656 2.35 -23.92 20.06
N LEU A 657 2.68 -22.62 19.98
CA LEU A 657 3.78 -22.03 20.72
C LEU A 657 3.55 -22.10 22.24
N ALA A 658 2.34 -21.82 22.70
CA ALA A 658 2.00 -21.90 24.12
C ALA A 658 2.12 -23.34 24.66
N LEU A 659 1.71 -24.35 23.87
CA LEU A 659 1.94 -25.75 24.20
C LEU A 659 3.42 -26.08 24.31
N VAL A 660 4.25 -25.63 23.36
CA VAL A 660 5.71 -25.81 23.43
C VAL A 660 6.31 -25.15 24.67
N VAL A 661 5.89 -23.92 25.00
CA VAL A 661 6.38 -23.20 26.19
C VAL A 661 5.96 -23.90 27.48
N ALA A 662 4.69 -24.32 27.60
CA ALA A 662 4.21 -25.06 28.75
C ALA A 662 4.98 -26.38 28.93
N PHE A 663 5.24 -27.08 27.83
CA PHE A 663 5.95 -28.36 27.80
C PHE A 663 7.43 -28.23 28.17
N VAL A 664 8.12 -27.19 27.68
CA VAL A 664 9.49 -26.88 28.09
C VAL A 664 9.55 -26.44 29.55
N GLY A 665 8.55 -25.67 30.01
CA GLY A 665 8.43 -25.25 31.40
C GLY A 665 8.26 -26.42 32.38
N GLU A 666 7.41 -27.39 32.04
CA GLU A 666 7.24 -28.63 32.82
C GLU A 666 8.56 -29.43 32.88
N SER A 667 9.24 -29.59 31.73
CA SER A 667 10.51 -30.32 31.65
C SER A 667 11.59 -29.69 32.53
N TYR A 668 11.71 -28.37 32.49
CA TYR A 668 12.64 -27.62 33.34
C TYR A 668 12.35 -27.85 34.83
N TRP A 669 11.08 -27.76 35.22
CA TRP A 669 10.69 -27.96 36.62
C TRP A 669 10.97 -29.38 37.10
N TRP A 670 10.68 -30.39 36.28
CA TRP A 670 11.00 -31.79 36.59
C TRP A 670 12.51 -32.02 36.76
N THR A 671 13.35 -31.44 35.89
CA THR A 671 14.82 -31.58 36.02
C THR A 671 15.37 -31.00 37.32
N LEU A 672 14.80 -29.89 37.80
CA LEU A 672 15.18 -29.28 39.08
C LEU A 672 14.75 -30.11 40.29
N GLN A 673 13.59 -30.78 40.22
CA GLN A 673 13.09 -31.60 41.34
C GLN A 673 13.84 -32.91 41.52
N HIS A 674 14.38 -33.46 40.43
CA HIS A 674 15.00 -34.78 40.43
C HIS A 674 16.52 -34.72 40.31
N ASP A 675 17.17 -33.59 40.66
CA ASP A 675 18.64 -33.41 40.65
C ASP A 675 19.32 -33.88 39.34
N MET A 676 18.72 -33.56 38.19
CA MET A 676 19.28 -33.85 36.87
C MET A 676 19.95 -32.61 36.26
N PRO A 677 21.00 -32.76 35.44
CA PRO A 677 21.63 -31.63 34.78
C PRO A 677 20.66 -30.87 33.84
N PRO A 678 20.77 -29.53 33.69
CA PRO A 678 19.90 -28.74 32.81
C PRO A 678 19.88 -29.21 31.34
N SER A 679 20.94 -29.87 30.87
CA SER A 679 21.00 -30.45 29.51
C SER A 679 19.91 -31.49 29.24
N TYR A 680 19.30 -32.09 30.27
CA TYR A 680 18.24 -33.09 30.12
C TYR A 680 16.86 -32.52 29.77
N MET A 681 16.67 -31.19 29.82
CA MET A 681 15.41 -30.56 29.42
C MET A 681 14.93 -30.99 28.03
N LEU A 682 15.87 -31.22 27.10
CA LEU A 682 15.57 -31.66 25.74
C LEU A 682 15.57 -33.19 25.62
N THR A 683 16.51 -33.88 26.28
CA THR A 683 16.65 -35.35 26.21
C THR A 683 15.51 -36.10 26.91
N GLN A 684 14.94 -35.55 27.97
CA GLN A 684 13.78 -36.13 28.68
C GLN A 684 12.62 -36.41 27.72
N GLN A 685 12.44 -35.59 26.69
CA GLN A 685 11.35 -35.79 25.74
C GLN A 685 11.59 -36.96 24.80
N GLN A 686 12.85 -37.18 24.42
CA GLN A 686 13.23 -38.39 23.69
C GLN A 686 12.98 -39.63 24.56
N PHE A 687 13.36 -39.58 25.84
CA PHE A 687 13.13 -40.69 26.78
C PHE A 687 11.64 -40.96 27.06
N ARG A 688 10.79 -39.94 27.21
CA ARG A 688 9.33 -40.12 27.33
C ARG A 688 8.75 -40.81 26.09
N LEU A 689 9.20 -40.41 24.90
CA LEU A 689 8.75 -41.02 23.66
C LEU A 689 9.24 -42.47 23.52
N MET A 690 10.45 -42.79 23.99
CA MET A 690 10.95 -44.18 24.06
C MET A 690 10.09 -45.01 25.02
N GLU A 691 9.84 -44.50 26.23
CA GLU A 691 9.05 -45.20 27.26
C GLU A 691 7.57 -45.38 26.85
N TRP A 692 7.00 -44.46 26.06
CA TRP A 692 5.66 -44.61 25.45
C TRP A 692 5.64 -45.48 24.19
N GLY A 693 6.79 -46.01 23.74
CA GLY A 693 6.91 -46.86 22.55
C GLY A 693 6.75 -46.10 21.21
N LEU A 694 6.91 -44.78 21.20
CA LEU A 694 6.85 -43.93 20.01
C LEU A 694 8.22 -43.74 19.33
N LEU A 695 9.31 -43.99 20.05
CA LEU A 695 10.68 -44.08 19.54
C LEU A 695 11.27 -45.45 19.92
N GLY A 696 12.20 -45.96 19.12
CA GLY A 696 12.95 -47.16 19.48
C GLY A 696 13.82 -46.92 20.72
N GLU A 697 13.80 -47.85 21.66
CA GLU A 697 14.65 -47.79 22.85
C GLU A 697 16.11 -48.09 22.49
N ASP A 698 17.01 -47.25 22.98
CA ASP A 698 18.45 -47.41 22.77
C ASP A 698 19.02 -48.37 23.83
N LEU A 699 18.72 -49.67 23.69
CA LEU A 699 19.22 -50.72 24.57
C LEU A 699 20.54 -51.32 24.03
N PRO A 700 21.38 -51.95 24.87
CA PRO A 700 22.63 -52.56 24.42
C PRO A 700 22.43 -53.55 23.27
N ILE A 701 23.20 -53.35 22.20
CA ILE A 701 23.26 -54.27 21.05
C ILE A 701 24.08 -55.49 21.47
N MET A 702 23.54 -56.68 21.30
CA MET A 702 24.19 -57.93 21.71
C MET A 702 24.80 -58.67 20.52
N VAL A 703 25.98 -59.25 20.72
CA VAL A 703 26.72 -60.06 19.76
C VAL A 703 26.84 -61.47 20.33
N GLU A 704 26.33 -62.47 19.62
CA GLU A 704 26.45 -63.87 20.02
C GLU A 704 27.91 -64.32 19.88
N ILE A 705 28.48 -64.88 20.94
CA ILE A 705 29.90 -65.26 20.99
C ILE A 705 30.04 -66.73 20.61
N ALA A 706 30.88 -67.00 19.61
CA ALA A 706 31.17 -68.36 19.19
C ALA A 706 31.89 -69.12 20.32
N LEU A 707 31.36 -70.29 20.67
CA LEU A 707 31.98 -71.16 21.65
C LEU A 707 33.19 -71.90 21.06
N PRO A 708 34.20 -72.21 21.88
CA PRO A 708 35.34 -73.02 21.47
C PRO A 708 34.95 -74.49 21.21
N GLU A 709 35.66 -75.15 20.30
CA GLU A 709 35.62 -76.61 20.14
C GLU A 709 36.46 -77.29 21.25
N GLY A 710 36.00 -77.21 22.50
CA GLY A 710 36.64 -77.83 23.68
C GLY A 710 37.25 -76.84 24.67
N GLN A 711 38.32 -77.27 25.35
CA GLN A 711 39.03 -76.47 26.34
C GLN A 711 39.72 -75.26 25.69
N ILE A 712 39.63 -74.09 26.33
CA ILE A 712 40.35 -72.88 25.91
C ILE A 712 41.54 -72.63 26.80
N ARG A 713 42.50 -71.89 26.26
CA ARG A 713 43.63 -71.38 27.02
C ARG A 713 43.44 -69.88 27.23
N VAL A 714 43.47 -69.46 28.49
CA VAL A 714 43.31 -68.07 28.91
C VAL A 714 44.54 -67.67 29.73
N GLY A 715 44.93 -66.41 29.70
CA GLY A 715 46.17 -65.88 30.30
C GLY A 715 47.17 -65.38 29.27
N GLU A 716 48.35 -64.98 29.72
CA GLU A 716 49.36 -64.45 28.79
C GLU A 716 50.07 -65.59 28.08
N TYR A 717 50.06 -65.52 26.74
CA TYR A 717 50.73 -66.49 25.88
C TYR A 717 52.21 -66.17 25.72
N ASP A 718 52.58 -64.87 25.81
CA ASP A 718 53.97 -64.43 25.89
C ASP A 718 54.43 -64.31 27.36
N ASN A 719 54.88 -65.44 27.92
CA ASN A 719 55.38 -65.50 29.29
C ASN A 719 56.50 -64.49 29.57
N ALA A 720 57.32 -64.12 28.57
CA ALA A 720 58.42 -63.18 28.77
C ALA A 720 57.91 -61.76 29.00
N VAL A 721 56.87 -61.35 28.25
CA VAL A 721 56.17 -60.07 28.47
C VAL A 721 55.45 -60.06 29.83
N GLY A 722 54.71 -61.12 30.15
CA GLY A 722 54.02 -61.25 31.45
C GLY A 722 54.98 -61.14 32.63
N GLU A 723 56.07 -61.92 32.62
CA GLU A 723 57.10 -61.87 33.68
C GLU A 723 57.83 -60.52 33.77
N ALA A 724 58.09 -59.85 32.63
CA ALA A 724 58.73 -58.54 32.62
C ALA A 724 57.83 -57.47 33.25
N VAL A 725 56.55 -57.43 32.87
CA VAL A 725 55.60 -56.44 33.40
C VAL A 725 55.30 -56.71 34.88
N ASN A 726 55.09 -57.97 35.27
CA ASN A 726 54.82 -58.31 36.66
C ASN A 726 56.00 -57.99 37.59
N ARG A 727 57.25 -58.17 37.14
CA ARG A 727 58.44 -57.72 37.89
C ARG A 727 58.45 -56.20 38.07
N GLN A 728 58.09 -55.44 37.03
CA GLN A 728 58.01 -53.99 37.11
C GLN A 728 56.90 -53.54 38.09
N LEU A 729 55.74 -54.19 38.05
CA LEU A 729 54.63 -53.93 38.97
C LEU A 729 54.98 -54.25 40.43
N GLN A 730 55.67 -55.36 40.67
CA GLN A 730 56.17 -55.71 42.00
C GLN A 730 57.14 -54.66 42.53
N ALA A 731 58.05 -54.16 41.68
CA ALA A 731 58.98 -53.09 42.06
C ALA A 731 58.27 -51.76 42.39
N GLN A 732 57.10 -51.51 41.81
CA GLN A 732 56.29 -50.31 42.04
C GLN A 732 55.26 -50.49 43.17
N GLY A 733 55.16 -51.66 43.79
CA GLY A 733 54.18 -51.97 44.83
C GLY A 733 52.74 -52.12 44.32
N LEU A 734 52.54 -52.26 43.00
CA LEU A 734 51.23 -52.32 42.35
C LEU A 734 50.76 -53.75 42.01
N ALA A 735 51.61 -54.76 42.23
CA ALA A 735 51.33 -56.15 41.87
C ALA A 735 50.12 -56.79 42.59
N ALA A 736 49.66 -56.23 43.70
CA ALA A 736 48.47 -56.70 44.42
C ALA A 736 47.15 -56.24 43.77
N ALA A 737 47.19 -55.20 42.92
CA ALA A 737 46.00 -54.54 42.37
C ALA A 737 45.92 -54.63 40.83
N ILE A 738 47.05 -54.79 40.13
CA ILE A 738 47.12 -54.96 38.67
C ILE A 738 48.11 -56.07 38.36
N ASN A 739 47.77 -56.96 37.44
CA ASN A 739 48.63 -58.06 36.98
C ASN A 739 48.44 -58.28 35.46
N ILE A 740 49.52 -58.60 34.75
CA ILE A 740 49.46 -59.07 33.37
C ILE A 740 50.00 -60.48 33.33
N GLY A 741 49.19 -61.42 32.83
CA GLY A 741 49.73 -62.73 32.48
C GLY A 741 50.05 -63.62 33.66
N TYR A 742 48.98 -64.18 34.22
CA TYR A 742 49.07 -65.53 34.76
C TYR A 742 49.50 -66.49 33.64
N PRO A 743 50.27 -67.56 33.94
CA PRO A 743 50.64 -68.56 32.95
C PRO A 743 49.37 -69.06 32.28
N ALA A 744 49.39 -69.07 30.95
CA ALA A 744 48.16 -69.38 30.24
C ALA A 744 47.65 -70.79 30.59
N THR A 745 46.48 -70.83 31.21
CA THR A 745 45.86 -71.95 31.91
C THR A 745 44.59 -72.39 31.16
N VAL A 746 44.24 -73.64 31.33
CA VAL A 746 43.09 -74.27 30.67
C VAL A 746 41.79 -73.88 31.38
N ALA A 747 40.81 -73.36 30.65
CA ALA A 747 39.47 -73.05 31.13
C ALA A 747 38.39 -73.68 30.24
N MET A 748 37.16 -73.77 30.76
CA MET A 748 36.01 -74.35 30.07
C MET A 748 34.91 -73.29 29.90
N LEU A 749 34.38 -73.17 28.67
CA LEU A 749 33.18 -72.41 28.36
C LEU A 749 32.19 -73.32 27.64
N ASP A 750 31.12 -73.71 28.33
CA ASP A 750 30.15 -74.72 27.87
C ASP A 750 28.74 -74.16 27.62
N LYS A 751 28.49 -72.90 27.96
CA LYS A 751 27.19 -72.24 27.79
C LYS A 751 27.25 -71.13 26.74
N PRO A 752 26.39 -71.12 25.72
CA PRO A 752 26.37 -70.05 24.74
C PRO A 752 25.87 -68.75 25.37
N TYR A 753 26.53 -67.64 25.06
CA TYR A 753 26.18 -66.32 25.56
C TYR A 753 26.36 -65.25 24.48
N ALA A 754 25.72 -64.12 24.71
CA ALA A 754 25.91 -62.91 23.92
C ALA A 754 26.53 -61.82 24.80
N LEU A 755 27.48 -61.09 24.23
CA LEU A 755 28.13 -59.97 24.91
C LEU A 755 27.74 -58.65 24.23
N GLY A 756 27.68 -57.56 25.00
CA GLY A 756 27.41 -56.24 24.45
C GLY A 756 28.42 -55.88 23.37
N LYS A 757 27.95 -55.44 22.21
CA LYS A 757 28.80 -55.02 21.08
C LYS A 757 29.83 -53.96 21.48
N TYR A 758 29.39 -53.10 22.41
CA TYR A 758 30.09 -51.96 22.96
C TYR A 758 30.03 -52.03 24.50
N GLU A 759 30.82 -51.22 25.20
CA GLU A 759 30.53 -50.91 26.60
C GLU A 759 29.17 -50.19 26.73
N VAL A 760 28.54 -50.24 27.91
CA VAL A 760 27.29 -49.51 28.14
C VAL A 760 27.56 -48.02 27.99
N THR A 761 26.75 -47.33 27.18
CA THR A 761 26.94 -45.89 26.93
C THR A 761 26.30 -45.04 28.02
N TYR A 762 26.74 -43.78 28.12
CA TYR A 762 26.03 -42.82 28.95
C TYR A 762 24.57 -42.66 28.52
N GLN A 763 24.25 -42.62 27.23
CA GLN A 763 22.87 -42.52 26.75
C GLN A 763 21.99 -43.67 27.25
N GLN A 764 22.51 -44.91 27.21
CA GLN A 764 21.86 -46.10 27.76
C GLN A 764 21.67 -46.01 29.28
N TYR A 765 22.72 -45.65 30.00
CA TYR A 765 22.68 -45.55 31.47
C TYR A 765 21.81 -44.39 31.95
N ASP A 766 21.80 -43.28 31.23
CA ASP A 766 21.01 -42.10 31.54
C ASP A 766 19.51 -42.35 31.31
N TYR A 767 19.16 -43.16 30.30
CA TYR A 767 17.80 -43.65 30.12
C TYR A 767 17.37 -44.54 31.30
N TYR A 768 18.24 -45.42 31.78
CA TYR A 768 18.02 -46.17 33.02
C TYR A 768 17.75 -45.24 34.20
N VAL A 769 18.64 -44.29 34.51
CA VAL A 769 18.45 -43.37 35.64
C VAL A 769 17.16 -42.57 35.49
N TRP A 770 16.85 -42.11 34.26
CA TRP A 770 15.62 -41.37 33.98
C TRP A 770 14.37 -42.21 34.23
N THR A 771 14.31 -43.46 33.72
CA THR A 771 13.16 -44.36 33.93
C THR A 771 12.98 -44.70 35.41
N GLN A 772 14.06 -44.96 36.13
CA GLN A 772 14.01 -45.21 37.57
C GLN A 772 13.47 -43.99 38.34
N ARG A 773 13.98 -42.78 38.08
CA ARG A 773 13.51 -41.54 38.73
C ARG A 773 12.07 -41.20 38.37
N TYR A 774 11.64 -41.51 37.15
CA TYR A 774 10.25 -41.41 36.72
C TYR A 774 9.32 -42.33 37.54
N HIS A 775 9.82 -43.49 37.97
CA HIS A 775 9.12 -44.44 38.85
C HIS A 775 9.48 -44.31 40.34
N ASN A 776 9.99 -43.14 40.77
CA ASN A 776 10.35 -42.81 42.16
C ASN A 776 11.44 -43.69 42.78
N ALA A 777 12.31 -44.28 41.96
CA ALA A 777 13.58 -44.87 42.39
C ALA A 777 14.72 -43.87 42.14
N HIS A 778 15.75 -43.89 42.98
CA HIS A 778 16.81 -42.87 42.95
C HIS A 778 18.19 -43.53 42.83
N PRO A 779 18.53 -44.14 41.68
CA PRO A 779 19.89 -44.60 41.45
C PRO A 779 20.85 -43.42 41.39
N ASP A 780 22.10 -43.68 41.77
CA ASP A 780 23.18 -42.72 41.66
C ASP A 780 23.35 -42.30 40.19
N PHE A 781 23.54 -41.00 39.98
CA PHE A 781 23.84 -40.47 38.66
C PHE A 781 25.36 -40.37 38.52
N PRO A 782 26.01 -41.22 37.70
CA PRO A 782 27.46 -41.29 37.67
C PRO A 782 28.01 -39.97 37.13
N ALA A 783 28.91 -39.36 37.90
CA ALA A 783 29.60 -38.15 37.47
C ALA A 783 30.38 -38.43 36.18
N GLY A 784 30.33 -37.50 35.23
CA GLY A 784 31.28 -37.51 34.12
C GLY A 784 32.71 -37.30 34.63
N PRO A 785 33.74 -37.63 33.84
CA PRO A 785 35.10 -37.25 34.17
C PRO A 785 35.22 -35.72 34.37
N PRO A 786 36.10 -35.24 35.28
CA PRO A 786 36.25 -33.82 35.56
C PRO A 786 36.51 -33.01 34.27
N ASN A 787 35.79 -31.90 34.08
CA ASN A 787 35.87 -31.00 32.92
C ASN A 787 35.28 -31.51 31.58
N GLU A 788 34.52 -32.60 31.57
CA GLU A 788 33.84 -33.10 30.38
C GLU A 788 32.31 -32.87 30.43
N LYS A 789 31.76 -32.25 29.39
CA LYS A 789 30.31 -31.99 29.25
C LYS A 789 29.61 -32.95 28.27
N VAL A 790 30.34 -33.85 27.63
CA VAL A 790 29.83 -34.70 26.54
C VAL A 790 29.68 -36.14 27.06
N ARG A 791 28.44 -36.60 27.23
CA ARG A 791 28.06 -37.95 27.68
C ARG A 791 27.75 -38.86 26.49
N GLY A 792 26.52 -38.78 25.95
CA GLY A 792 26.14 -39.35 24.65
C GLY A 792 26.49 -40.83 24.49
N ASP A 793 27.14 -41.15 23.36
CA ASP A 793 27.55 -42.49 22.91
C ASP A 793 28.90 -42.95 23.50
N ARG A 794 29.49 -42.22 24.44
CA ARG A 794 30.69 -42.67 25.16
C ARG A 794 30.33 -43.67 26.24
N ALA A 795 31.25 -44.57 26.56
CA ALA A 795 31.07 -45.53 27.65
C ALA A 795 30.79 -44.81 28.99
N VAL A 796 29.82 -45.31 29.76
CA VAL A 796 29.55 -44.80 31.11
C VAL A 796 30.73 -45.13 32.01
N VAL A 797 31.24 -44.12 32.73
CA VAL A 797 32.30 -44.29 33.73
C VAL A 797 31.88 -43.73 35.09
N ASN A 798 32.70 -43.97 36.13
CA ASN A 798 32.38 -43.70 37.53
C ASN A 798 31.15 -44.49 38.03
N VAL A 799 30.95 -45.69 37.49
CA VAL A 799 29.93 -46.65 37.93
C VAL A 799 30.60 -47.73 38.77
N SER A 800 30.05 -47.98 39.95
CA SER A 800 30.52 -49.06 40.82
C SER A 800 30.02 -50.41 40.30
N TRP A 801 30.56 -51.50 40.85
CA TRP A 801 30.07 -52.84 40.53
C TRP A 801 28.59 -53.00 40.92
N ASN A 802 28.20 -52.40 42.05
CA ASN A 802 26.83 -52.39 42.54
C ASN A 802 25.89 -51.61 41.59
N ASP A 803 26.32 -50.47 41.06
CA ASP A 803 25.56 -49.71 40.06
C ASP A 803 25.36 -50.49 38.76
N ALA A 804 26.41 -51.17 38.30
CA ALA A 804 26.37 -51.97 37.09
C ALA A 804 25.32 -53.09 37.21
N ASN A 805 25.28 -53.77 38.36
CA ASN A 805 24.24 -54.76 38.65
C ASN A 805 22.85 -54.14 38.76
N GLY A 806 22.69 -52.95 39.37
CA GLY A 806 21.42 -52.24 39.39
C GLY A 806 20.88 -51.90 37.99
N TYR A 807 21.78 -51.55 37.05
CA TYR A 807 21.43 -51.38 35.64
C TYR A 807 21.06 -52.71 34.97
N LEU A 808 21.80 -53.79 35.23
CA LEU A 808 21.55 -55.12 34.67
C LEU A 808 20.23 -55.72 35.15
N ASP A 809 19.87 -55.53 36.42
CA ASP A 809 18.59 -55.94 36.99
C ASP A 809 17.43 -55.21 36.32
N TRP A 810 17.58 -53.88 36.14
CA TRP A 810 16.60 -53.10 35.38
C TRP A 810 16.49 -53.56 33.94
N LEU A 811 17.61 -53.76 33.25
CA LEU A 811 17.62 -54.20 31.86
C LEU A 811 16.98 -55.59 31.71
N SER A 812 17.21 -56.47 32.69
CA SER A 812 16.60 -57.79 32.74
C SER A 812 15.09 -57.72 32.92
N ASN A 813 14.62 -56.91 33.87
CA ASN A 813 13.19 -56.69 34.08
C ASN A 813 12.51 -56.03 32.87
N LYS A 814 13.18 -55.07 32.22
CA LYS A 814 12.64 -54.32 31.08
C LYS A 814 12.52 -55.17 29.81
N THR A 815 13.46 -56.09 29.60
CA THR A 815 13.52 -56.91 28.37
C THR A 815 12.99 -58.33 28.53
N GLY A 816 12.83 -58.80 29.78
CA GLY A 816 12.47 -60.18 30.10
C GLY A 816 13.59 -61.21 29.88
N ALA A 817 14.80 -60.78 29.52
CA ALA A 817 15.97 -61.66 29.38
C ALA A 817 16.92 -61.50 30.58
N VAL A 818 17.73 -62.51 30.89
CA VAL A 818 18.70 -62.42 31.99
C VAL A 818 19.98 -61.74 31.51
N TYR A 819 20.25 -60.55 32.03
CA TYR A 819 21.51 -59.82 31.85
C TYR A 819 22.36 -59.87 33.12
N ARG A 820 23.67 -60.02 32.96
CA ARG A 820 24.66 -60.01 34.04
C ARG A 820 25.99 -59.44 33.55
N LEU A 821 26.94 -59.25 34.46
CA LEU A 821 28.34 -59.04 34.08
C LEU A 821 28.94 -60.37 33.57
N PRO A 822 29.91 -60.33 32.65
CA PRO A 822 30.61 -61.54 32.22
C PRO A 822 31.48 -62.09 33.36
N THR A 823 31.76 -63.39 33.34
CA THR A 823 32.92 -63.90 34.07
C THR A 823 34.18 -63.40 33.40
N GLU A 824 35.28 -63.39 34.12
CA GLU A 824 36.58 -63.06 33.56
C GLU A 824 36.97 -63.96 32.37
N THR A 825 36.70 -65.27 32.47
CA THR A 825 36.97 -66.24 31.39
C THR A 825 36.15 -65.92 30.15
N GLU A 826 34.85 -65.62 30.32
CA GLU A 826 33.97 -65.23 29.22
C GLU A 826 34.46 -63.93 28.56
N TRP A 827 34.83 -62.95 29.37
CA TRP A 827 35.33 -61.68 28.86
C TRP A 827 36.61 -61.85 28.05
N GLU A 828 37.61 -62.59 28.56
CA GLU A 828 38.89 -62.76 27.84
C GLU A 828 38.70 -63.53 26.53
N TRP A 829 37.94 -64.63 26.54
CA TRP A 829 37.64 -65.38 25.33
C TRP A 829 37.01 -64.49 24.27
N ALA A 830 36.01 -63.72 24.69
CA ALA A 830 35.31 -62.80 23.81
C ALA A 830 36.25 -61.69 23.29
N ALA A 831 37.11 -61.13 24.14
CA ALA A 831 38.06 -60.08 23.78
C ALA A 831 39.11 -60.55 22.76
N ARG A 832 39.59 -61.80 22.90
CA ARG A 832 40.56 -62.43 21.99
C ARG A 832 40.03 -62.70 20.59
N GLY A 833 38.73 -62.94 20.45
CA GLY A 833 38.10 -63.19 19.15
C GLY A 833 38.74 -64.34 18.37
N GLY A 834 39.20 -65.39 19.07
CA GLY A 834 39.86 -66.56 18.49
C GLY A 834 41.38 -66.46 18.27
N THR A 835 42.04 -65.40 18.76
CA THR A 835 43.50 -65.23 18.65
C THR A 835 44.25 -65.54 19.95
N GLU A 836 45.51 -65.92 19.82
CA GLU A 836 46.41 -66.22 20.95
C GLU A 836 47.41 -65.08 21.24
N THR A 837 47.24 -63.92 20.60
CA THR A 837 48.14 -62.77 20.71
C THR A 837 47.76 -61.83 21.85
N GLY A 838 48.64 -60.87 22.17
CA GLY A 838 48.41 -59.88 23.22
C GLY A 838 47.19 -58.98 22.99
N TYR A 839 46.98 -58.55 21.75
CA TYR A 839 45.75 -57.91 21.27
C TYR A 839 45.15 -58.81 20.19
N TRP A 840 43.85 -58.67 19.90
CA TRP A 840 43.21 -59.52 18.90
C TRP A 840 43.78 -59.34 17.48
N TRP A 841 44.47 -58.22 17.22
CA TRP A 841 45.11 -57.92 15.93
C TRP A 841 46.61 -58.26 15.86
N GLY A 842 47.20 -58.80 16.94
CA GLY A 842 48.64 -59.09 17.03
C GLY A 842 49.25 -58.73 18.39
N ASP A 843 50.55 -58.94 18.55
CA ASP A 843 51.24 -58.68 19.84
C ASP A 843 51.66 -57.23 20.05
N GLU A 844 51.79 -56.46 18.97
CA GLU A 844 52.12 -55.04 19.01
C GLU A 844 50.86 -54.17 19.09
N VAL A 845 50.91 -53.12 19.93
CA VAL A 845 49.80 -52.17 20.10
C VAL A 845 49.40 -51.47 18.79
N GLY A 846 50.39 -51.12 17.96
CA GLY A 846 50.19 -50.28 16.78
C GLY A 846 49.76 -48.85 17.12
N GLU A 847 49.50 -48.04 16.10
CA GLU A 847 49.01 -46.66 16.24
C GLU A 847 47.51 -46.59 15.93
N ASN A 848 46.76 -45.87 16.78
CA ASN A 848 45.33 -45.61 16.67
C ASN A 848 44.44 -46.87 16.53
N LYS A 849 44.84 -47.98 17.17
CA LYS A 849 44.07 -49.24 17.20
C LYS A 849 43.18 -49.41 18.44
N ALA A 850 43.45 -48.62 19.48
CA ALA A 850 42.75 -48.63 20.76
C ALA A 850 42.89 -47.24 21.43
N ASN A 851 42.02 -46.97 22.41
CA ASN A 851 42.16 -45.77 23.25
C ASN A 851 42.86 -46.13 24.58
N CYS A 852 44.15 -45.89 24.67
CA CYS A 852 44.97 -46.17 25.85
C CYS A 852 46.19 -45.25 25.84
N LEU A 853 46.89 -45.12 26.96
CA LEU A 853 48.10 -44.29 27.04
C LEU A 853 49.20 -44.86 26.12
N ASN A 854 49.67 -44.02 25.20
CA ASN A 854 50.65 -44.34 24.14
C ASN A 854 50.12 -45.22 23.00
N CYS A 855 48.80 -45.24 22.78
CA CYS A 855 48.17 -45.93 21.65
C CYS A 855 48.00 -45.02 20.43
N GLY A 856 48.21 -43.71 20.56
CA GLY A 856 48.25 -42.75 19.46
C GLY A 856 46.89 -42.30 18.93
N SER A 857 45.79 -42.65 19.60
CA SER A 857 44.46 -42.17 19.22
C SER A 857 44.25 -40.70 19.58
N GLU A 858 43.26 -40.04 18.97
CA GLU A 858 42.97 -38.63 19.27
C GLU A 858 42.53 -38.40 20.73
N TRP A 859 42.01 -39.43 21.40
CA TRP A 859 41.53 -39.45 22.78
C TRP A 859 42.54 -39.99 23.80
N ASP A 860 43.67 -40.53 23.32
CA ASP A 860 44.76 -41.09 24.13
C ASP A 860 45.15 -40.14 25.27
N ASN A 861 45.06 -40.65 26.51
CA ASN A 861 45.34 -39.93 27.75
C ASN A 861 44.60 -38.58 27.90
N LYS A 862 43.46 -38.43 27.21
CA LYS A 862 42.60 -37.24 27.31
C LYS A 862 41.21 -37.56 27.83
N ARG A 863 40.55 -38.60 27.29
CA ARG A 863 39.16 -38.95 27.60
C ARG A 863 38.75 -40.33 27.07
N VAL A 864 37.61 -40.84 27.54
CA VAL A 864 36.89 -41.98 26.94
C VAL A 864 36.52 -41.64 25.50
N ALA A 865 36.65 -42.53 24.53
CA ALA A 865 36.24 -42.36 23.13
C ALA A 865 34.74 -42.71 22.95
N PRO A 866 34.05 -42.24 21.89
CA PRO A 866 32.75 -42.80 21.52
C PRO A 866 32.89 -44.31 21.29
N VAL A 867 31.95 -45.12 21.78
CA VAL A 867 32.06 -46.57 21.60
C VAL A 867 32.00 -46.93 20.11
N GLY A 868 32.73 -47.98 19.71
CA GLY A 868 32.86 -48.41 18.33
C GLY A 868 33.80 -47.58 17.47
N SER A 869 34.59 -46.68 18.07
CA SER A 869 35.56 -45.85 17.33
C SER A 869 36.71 -46.67 16.73
N PHE A 870 37.03 -47.82 17.31
CA PHE A 870 38.08 -48.73 16.83
C PHE A 870 37.47 -49.96 16.15
N ALA A 871 38.29 -50.69 15.39
CA ALA A 871 37.84 -51.87 14.67
C ALA A 871 37.30 -52.95 15.64
N ALA A 872 36.25 -53.64 15.22
CA ALA A 872 35.75 -54.79 15.96
C ALA A 872 36.73 -55.96 15.85
N ASN A 873 36.82 -56.76 16.91
CA ASN A 873 37.49 -58.05 16.85
C ASN A 873 36.72 -59.06 15.97
N PRO A 874 37.26 -60.25 15.66
CA PRO A 874 36.60 -61.22 14.78
C PRO A 874 35.21 -61.69 15.25
N PHE A 875 34.88 -61.56 16.53
CA PHE A 875 33.53 -61.83 17.03
C PHE A 875 32.57 -60.66 16.85
N GLY A 876 33.05 -59.47 16.51
CA GLY A 876 32.22 -58.28 16.28
C GLY A 876 32.13 -57.36 17.50
N LEU A 877 32.97 -57.56 18.52
CA LEU A 877 33.06 -56.72 19.71
C LEU A 877 34.05 -55.59 19.48
N HIS A 878 33.68 -54.38 19.91
CA HIS A 878 34.55 -53.21 19.88
C HIS A 878 35.11 -52.92 21.27
N ASP A 879 36.19 -52.14 21.28
CA ASP A 879 36.76 -51.51 22.48
C ASP A 879 37.17 -52.50 23.58
N THR A 880 37.35 -53.78 23.24
CA THR A 880 37.85 -54.81 24.17
C THR A 880 39.31 -54.59 24.57
N ALA A 881 39.99 -53.63 23.94
CA ALA A 881 41.31 -53.15 24.33
C ALA A 881 41.27 -51.62 24.43
N GLY A 882 41.49 -51.10 25.64
CA GLY A 882 41.45 -49.69 25.97
C GLY A 882 40.04 -49.16 26.25
N ASN A 883 39.87 -47.87 26.02
CA ASN A 883 38.69 -47.06 26.28
C ASN A 883 38.31 -46.98 27.77
N VAL A 884 37.68 -48.01 28.34
CA VAL A 884 37.39 -48.10 29.78
C VAL A 884 37.66 -49.50 30.31
N TRP A 885 38.10 -49.58 31.56
CA TRP A 885 38.09 -50.85 32.29
C TRP A 885 36.66 -51.34 32.40
N GLU A 886 36.46 -52.65 32.30
CA GLU A 886 35.14 -53.26 32.37
C GLU A 886 35.02 -54.19 33.56
N TRP A 887 33.99 -53.95 34.39
CA TRP A 887 33.62 -54.84 35.47
C TRP A 887 33.28 -56.26 34.97
N THR A 888 33.77 -57.27 35.68
CA THR A 888 33.31 -58.66 35.58
C THR A 888 32.62 -59.07 36.89
N CYS A 889 31.94 -60.22 36.90
CA CYS A 889 31.37 -60.77 38.13
C CYS A 889 32.40 -61.53 38.99
N SER A 890 33.59 -61.81 38.44
CA SER A 890 34.63 -62.62 39.07
C SER A 890 35.24 -61.92 40.28
N GLU A 891 35.46 -62.69 41.35
CA GLU A 891 36.23 -62.23 42.51
C GLU A 891 37.72 -62.05 42.14
N TRP A 892 38.33 -60.97 42.62
CA TRP A 892 39.76 -60.75 42.42
C TRP A 892 40.58 -61.73 43.26
N GLN A 893 41.33 -62.58 42.55
CA GLN A 893 42.35 -63.45 43.14
C GLN A 893 43.67 -63.20 42.41
N ALA A 894 44.76 -63.10 43.17
CA ALA A 894 46.10 -62.85 42.61
C ALA A 894 46.51 -63.95 41.62
N ASP A 895 46.19 -65.21 41.96
CA ASP A 895 46.41 -66.37 41.11
C ASP A 895 45.11 -66.75 40.39
N PHE A 896 45.05 -66.51 39.08
CA PHE A 896 43.90 -66.91 38.28
C PHE A 896 43.98 -68.39 37.91
N SER A 897 43.01 -69.18 38.35
CA SER A 897 42.97 -70.63 38.10
C SER A 897 42.21 -71.03 36.83
N GLY A 898 41.41 -70.13 36.24
CA GLY A 898 40.53 -70.45 35.10
C GLY A 898 39.38 -71.39 35.43
N ALA A 899 39.17 -71.73 36.70
CA ALA A 899 38.17 -72.70 37.14
C ALA A 899 36.75 -72.12 37.30
N GLU A 900 36.59 -70.80 37.21
CA GLU A 900 35.29 -70.15 37.33
C GLU A 900 34.46 -70.34 36.05
N THR A 901 33.34 -71.05 36.19
CA THR A 901 32.39 -71.32 35.11
C THR A 901 31.09 -70.52 35.23
N GLU A 902 30.79 -69.96 36.41
CA GLU A 902 29.58 -69.17 36.68
C GLU A 902 29.88 -68.05 37.66
N CYS A 903 29.18 -66.92 37.51
CA CYS A 903 29.19 -65.85 38.51
C CYS A 903 28.62 -66.36 39.84
N GLN A 904 29.29 -66.04 40.94
CA GLN A 904 28.69 -66.20 42.26
C GLN A 904 27.52 -65.22 42.43
N ALA A 905 26.59 -65.54 43.33
CA ALA A 905 25.52 -64.60 43.68
C ALA A 905 26.15 -63.24 44.07
N PRO A 906 25.49 -62.11 43.77
CA PRO A 906 26.06 -60.79 44.02
C PRO A 906 26.39 -60.58 45.51
N ASP A 907 27.60 -60.92 45.92
CA ASP A 907 28.14 -60.45 47.18
C ASP A 907 28.60 -59.01 46.93
N THR A 908 27.97 -58.09 47.66
CA THR A 908 28.21 -56.65 47.56
C THR A 908 29.53 -56.25 48.22
N THR A 909 30.29 -57.19 48.76
CA THR A 909 31.58 -56.96 49.42
C THR A 909 32.73 -57.67 48.69
N GLY A 910 33.95 -57.12 48.82
CA GLY A 910 35.18 -57.66 48.25
C GLY A 910 35.57 -57.04 46.90
N SER A 911 36.77 -57.39 46.41
CA SER A 911 37.30 -56.86 45.16
C SER A 911 36.87 -57.72 43.96
N ARG A 912 36.49 -57.07 42.85
CA ARG A 912 36.08 -57.72 41.59
C ARG A 912 37.08 -57.45 40.47
N VAL A 913 37.15 -58.38 39.52
CA VAL A 913 38.08 -58.29 38.40
C VAL A 913 37.62 -57.23 37.39
N LEU A 914 38.59 -56.46 36.90
CA LEU A 914 38.50 -55.52 35.80
C LEU A 914 39.30 -56.00 34.61
N ARG A 915 38.75 -55.85 33.40
CA ARG A 915 39.44 -56.21 32.14
C ARG A 915 39.43 -55.09 31.11
N GLY A 916 40.33 -55.17 30.13
CA GLY A 916 40.34 -54.31 28.94
C GLY A 916 41.30 -53.11 28.95
N GLY A 917 41.75 -52.63 30.12
CA GLY A 917 42.54 -51.39 30.17
C GLY A 917 41.66 -50.14 30.02
N SER A 918 42.24 -48.95 30.00
CA SER A 918 41.47 -47.71 29.81
C SER A 918 42.27 -46.63 29.09
N TRP A 919 41.58 -45.57 28.68
CA TRP A 919 42.13 -44.42 27.94
C TRP A 919 43.37 -43.76 28.57
N SER A 920 43.54 -43.84 29.89
CA SER A 920 44.63 -43.21 30.64
C SER A 920 45.71 -44.18 31.10
N ILE A 921 45.55 -45.48 30.83
CA ILE A 921 46.47 -46.53 31.31
C ILE A 921 47.33 -47.02 30.15
N ASN A 922 48.60 -47.33 30.44
CA ASN A 922 49.58 -47.76 29.44
C ASN A 922 49.05 -48.94 28.61
N SER A 923 49.31 -48.90 27.30
CA SER A 923 48.89 -49.91 26.32
C SER A 923 49.12 -51.35 26.77
N VAL A 924 50.19 -51.62 27.52
CA VAL A 924 50.47 -52.96 28.03
C VAL A 924 49.32 -53.55 28.85
N PHE A 925 48.58 -52.73 29.60
CA PHE A 925 47.42 -53.16 30.39
C PHE A 925 46.10 -53.21 29.59
N ALA A 926 46.13 -52.89 28.29
CA ALA A 926 45.01 -53.10 27.37
C ALA A 926 45.12 -54.45 26.62
N ARG A 927 46.13 -55.27 26.93
CA ARG A 927 46.25 -56.64 26.42
C ARG A 927 45.08 -57.49 26.92
N ALA A 928 44.67 -58.47 26.13
CA ALA A 928 43.53 -59.35 26.44
C ALA A 928 43.72 -60.15 27.75
N SER A 929 44.95 -60.37 28.20
CA SER A 929 45.34 -61.07 29.45
C SER A 929 45.45 -60.15 30.68
N ALA A 930 45.42 -58.83 30.48
CA ALA A 930 45.62 -57.86 31.55
C ALA A 930 44.38 -57.79 32.45
N ARG A 931 44.62 -57.73 33.76
CA ARG A 931 43.58 -57.79 34.79
C ARG A 931 43.93 -56.92 35.98
N SER A 932 42.91 -56.35 36.60
CA SER A 932 43.03 -55.54 37.83
C SER A 932 41.90 -55.90 38.80
N GLY A 933 42.08 -55.61 40.08
CA GLY A 933 41.07 -55.83 41.12
C GLY A 933 40.81 -54.55 41.90
N ILE A 934 39.54 -54.20 42.08
CA ILE A 934 39.12 -53.09 42.93
C ILE A 934 37.78 -53.41 43.63
N ASP A 935 37.51 -52.76 44.76
CA ASP A 935 36.34 -53.03 45.60
C ASP A 935 35.01 -52.67 44.91
N THR A 936 33.96 -53.42 45.22
CA THR A 936 32.62 -53.32 44.59
C THR A 936 31.98 -51.93 44.63
N ASP A 937 32.33 -51.09 45.61
CA ASP A 937 31.82 -49.72 45.77
C ASP A 937 32.69 -48.64 45.11
N ASP A 938 33.90 -49.00 44.66
CA ASP A 938 34.82 -48.03 44.07
C ASP A 938 34.36 -47.59 42.67
N ARG A 939 34.69 -46.34 42.35
CA ARG A 939 34.33 -45.66 41.10
C ARG A 939 35.57 -44.99 40.51
N SER A 940 35.75 -45.06 39.19
CA SER A 940 36.87 -44.43 38.51
C SER A 940 36.47 -43.83 37.15
N PRO A 941 37.08 -42.70 36.72
CA PRO A 941 36.77 -42.03 35.45
C PRO A 941 37.23 -42.80 34.20
N GLY A 942 37.90 -43.94 34.37
CA GLY A 942 38.25 -44.87 33.31
C GLY A 942 37.66 -46.26 33.54
N LEU A 943 36.62 -46.40 34.37
CA LEU A 943 35.98 -47.66 34.75
C LEU A 943 34.49 -47.63 34.44
N GLY A 944 34.08 -48.53 33.55
CA GLY A 944 32.72 -48.79 33.11
C GLY A 944 32.41 -50.28 33.12
N PHE A 945 31.51 -50.71 32.24
CA PHE A 945 31.15 -52.13 32.11
C PHE A 945 30.46 -52.43 30.78
N ARG A 946 30.39 -53.71 30.48
CA ARG A 946 29.67 -54.29 29.36
C ARG A 946 28.70 -55.34 29.86
N VAL A 947 27.56 -55.47 29.20
CA VAL A 947 26.54 -56.44 29.57
C VAL A 947 26.78 -57.79 28.89
N LEU A 948 26.47 -58.88 29.58
CA LEU A 948 26.32 -60.21 29.03
C LEU A 948 24.85 -60.62 29.15
N ARG A 949 24.35 -61.35 28.15
CA ARG A 949 23.04 -62.01 28.17
C ARG A 949 23.20 -63.49 27.83
N ALA A 950 22.43 -64.37 28.47
CA ALA A 950 22.32 -65.75 28.00
C ALA A 950 21.91 -65.79 26.51
N SER A 951 22.44 -66.75 25.74
CA SER A 951 22.09 -66.84 24.32
C SER A 951 20.59 -67.06 24.16
N ARG A 952 20.00 -66.43 23.14
CA ARG A 952 18.59 -66.64 22.77
C ARG A 952 18.39 -67.89 21.90
N THR A 953 19.49 -68.50 21.47
CA THR A 953 19.52 -69.69 20.62
C THR A 953 19.98 -70.85 21.50
N PRO A 954 19.23 -71.95 21.58
CA PRO A 954 19.61 -73.11 22.39
C PRO A 954 20.89 -73.78 21.91
#